data_AF-A0A0D9Z6B2-F1
#
_entry.id   AF-A0A0D9Z6B2-F1
#
_cell.length_a   1.000
_cell.length_b   1.000
_cell.length_c   1.000
_cell.angle_alpha   90.00
_cell.angle_beta   90.00
_cell.angle_gamma   90.00
#
_symmetry.space_group_name_H-M   'P 1'
#
loop_
_entity.id
_entity.type
_entity.pdbx_description
1 polymer ?
#
loop_
_entity_poly.entity_id
_entity_poly.type
_entity_poly.pdbx_seq_one_letter_code
_entity_poly.pdbx_strand_id
1 'polypeptide(L)'
;MARHLALPGSFHRLLASRHYPPSSPAPPPRPLLLLPKTLIPPAAAAMEFPRRGRRDVAAASAPASSSPETEVAPGAWGKVSAVLFDMDGVLCNSEELSRLAGVDLFAEMGVDVTGDDFVPYMGTGEANFLGGVAKLKGVKDFNAESAKKRFFEIYLDKYAKPNAGIGFPGALDLVTECKNAGLKVAVASSADRIKVDANLAAAGLPLSLFDAIVSADAFENLKPAPDIFLAASKTLGVDTDECIVIEDALAGVQAAKAAEMRCIAVMTTLEEDALQQASPSLIRKNIGDISIRDILYGGSNAYHKILNGATNAESAPSTNSASSIDDSREGPCSLYLPKGCLIISRVEIVRYLLVMKDLKGRVVLLDFWTYCCINCMHVLPDLEFIEKKYKDKPFTVVGVHSAKFDNEKDLEAIRNAVLRYNITHPVVNDGDMYLWRELGVNSWPTFVVIGPNGKVLAQISGEGHRKDLDDVVGAALEFYEENKLLQNSSLPLALEKDKDSRLLASPLKFPGKLAIDVVTNLEGEFICQIGSSEEGLLDGTFDTASFNRPQGLAYNSKKNILYVADTENHALRTLTWFIVLSLHVILISDCHMFTIAYYTVSTSQNINIGKLKVLNSPWDVCYDPSKETLYIAMAGQHQIWKHNTLDGVTEVLSGDGYERNLNGSSSIRVVNLKSGGSRSLAGGDPMIPENLFRFGDHDGTGSDVLLQHPLGVVYASDNQIYVADSYNHKIKRLDPVTRKVTTIAGTGRAGYKDGPALSAQLSEPAGLVEVGDGRLLVADTNNSTIRYIVLNEKGAEVRTLDLIGVQPPSPKPKTLKRLRRRLSADTDVINIDGGSSIEGYLSLAISVPDGYHFSKEARSKFDVDIEPADAIEIEPVNGFLNSGQASLKYRRKSSSSSTGRINCKVYYCKEDEVCLYQSVAFDVKFREEAVPSPAQITLSYSVVPRDTSSSAQLIAAGKNGKV
;
A
#
# COMPACT_ATOMS: atom_id res chain seq x y z
N MET A 1 -64.57 -14.17 -2.35
CA MET A 1 -64.80 -14.17 -3.82
C MET A 1 -63.48 -14.65 -4.45
N ALA A 2 -63.41 -15.84 -5.06
CA ALA A 2 -63.68 -16.12 -6.49
C ALA A 2 -62.64 -15.41 -7.41
N ARG A 3 -61.87 -16.01 -8.34
CA ARG A 3 -61.71 -17.34 -9.00
C ARG A 3 -60.28 -17.39 -9.64
N HIS A 4 -59.66 -18.47 -10.17
CA HIS A 4 -59.85 -19.93 -10.25
C HIS A 4 -58.49 -20.61 -10.66
N LEU A 5 -58.31 -21.91 -10.33
CA LEU A 5 -57.76 -23.07 -11.10
C LEU A 5 -56.63 -22.89 -12.17
N ALA A 6 -55.71 -23.85 -12.43
CA ALA A 6 -55.75 -25.31 -12.18
C ALA A 6 -54.36 -26.00 -12.02
N LEU A 7 -54.34 -27.13 -11.31
CA LEU A 7 -53.47 -28.30 -11.52
C LEU A 7 -54.35 -29.44 -12.10
N PRO A 8 -53.81 -30.50 -12.74
CA PRO A 8 -53.46 -31.73 -12.00
C PRO A 8 -52.32 -32.59 -12.62
N GLY A 9 -51.88 -33.65 -11.92
CA GLY A 9 -51.16 -34.75 -12.60
C GLY A 9 -50.12 -35.56 -11.80
N SER A 10 -50.47 -36.13 -10.65
CA SER A 10 -49.62 -37.09 -9.93
C SER A 10 -49.99 -38.55 -10.26
N PHE A 11 -48.99 -39.43 -10.42
CA PHE A 11 -49.15 -40.89 -10.26
C PHE A 11 -47.83 -41.58 -9.83
N HIS A 12 -47.90 -42.88 -9.54
CA HIS A 12 -47.19 -43.49 -8.41
C HIS A 12 -46.35 -44.74 -8.81
N ARG A 13 -45.28 -45.00 -8.04
CA ARG A 13 -44.78 -46.33 -7.57
C ARG A 13 -43.80 -47.23 -8.40
N LEU A 14 -42.80 -47.70 -7.62
CA LEU A 14 -42.26 -49.07 -7.47
C LEU A 14 -41.07 -49.60 -8.33
N LEU A 15 -39.88 -49.48 -7.72
CA LEU A 15 -38.91 -50.52 -7.30
C LEU A 15 -38.51 -51.75 -8.18
N ALA A 16 -37.18 -52.01 -8.12
CA ALA A 16 -36.46 -53.30 -8.25
C ALA A 16 -36.25 -53.92 -9.66
N SER A 17 -35.18 -54.68 -9.96
CA SER A 17 -33.81 -54.78 -9.39
C SER A 17 -32.88 -55.66 -10.26
N ARG A 18 -31.56 -55.47 -10.17
CA ARG A 18 -30.43 -56.38 -10.57
C ARG A 18 -30.24 -56.76 -12.05
N HIS A 19 -29.08 -56.43 -12.65
CA HIS A 19 -27.90 -57.33 -12.81
C HIS A 19 -26.79 -56.72 -13.71
N TYR A 20 -25.53 -56.81 -13.27
CA TYR A 20 -24.28 -56.80 -14.08
C TYR A 20 -23.86 -58.27 -14.37
N PRO A 21 -22.88 -58.64 -15.25
CA PRO A 21 -21.74 -57.89 -15.83
C PRO A 21 -21.54 -58.21 -17.37
N PRO A 22 -20.34 -58.20 -18.03
CA PRO A 22 -19.00 -57.63 -17.76
C PRO A 22 -18.49 -56.70 -18.91
N SER A 23 -17.17 -56.63 -19.14
CA SER A 23 -16.40 -55.47 -19.68
C SER A 23 -15.72 -55.63 -21.06
N SER A 24 -15.15 -54.50 -21.55
CA SER A 24 -14.03 -54.35 -22.54
C SER A 24 -14.40 -54.23 -24.04
N PRO A 25 -13.51 -53.71 -24.93
CA PRO A 25 -12.29 -52.91 -24.76
C PRO A 25 -12.25 -51.60 -25.61
N ALA A 26 -11.11 -50.89 -25.62
CA ALA A 26 -10.84 -49.69 -26.43
C ALA A 26 -10.60 -49.98 -27.94
N PRO A 27 -10.78 -48.99 -28.85
CA PRO A 27 -10.52 -49.15 -30.28
C PRO A 27 -9.03 -48.98 -30.68
N PRO A 28 -8.55 -49.61 -31.77
CA PRO A 28 -7.14 -49.63 -32.17
C PRO A 28 -6.74 -48.56 -33.23
N PRO A 29 -5.44 -48.27 -33.42
CA PRO A 29 -4.92 -47.36 -34.45
C PRO A 29 -4.39 -48.09 -35.71
N ARG A 30 -4.37 -47.43 -36.89
CA ARG A 30 -3.50 -47.63 -38.10
C ARG A 30 -4.10 -46.97 -39.37
N PRO A 31 -3.39 -46.86 -40.52
CA PRO A 31 -1.95 -47.07 -40.78
C PRO A 31 -1.23 -45.95 -41.59
N LEU A 32 0.10 -46.07 -41.69
CA LEU A 32 0.99 -45.38 -42.65
C LEU A 32 1.34 -46.33 -43.82
N LEU A 33 1.50 -45.84 -45.06
CA LEU A 33 2.25 -46.54 -46.15
C LEU A 33 2.55 -45.66 -47.41
N LEU A 34 3.82 -45.24 -47.52
CA LEU A 34 4.75 -45.11 -48.68
C LEU A 34 4.38 -44.56 -50.10
N LEU A 35 5.44 -43.98 -50.70
CA LEU A 35 5.61 -43.24 -51.98
C LEU A 35 5.45 -44.06 -53.30
N PRO A 36 5.38 -43.37 -54.47
CA PRO A 36 6.54 -43.43 -55.41
C PRO A 36 6.97 -42.07 -56.04
N LYS A 37 7.84 -42.11 -57.07
CA LYS A 37 8.82 -41.07 -57.50
C LYS A 37 8.53 -40.30 -58.82
N THR A 38 9.26 -39.17 -58.98
CA THR A 38 9.88 -38.56 -60.21
C THR A 38 9.06 -37.87 -61.31
N LEU A 39 9.46 -36.61 -61.67
CA LEU A 39 9.87 -36.20 -63.04
C LEU A 39 10.55 -34.80 -63.09
N ILE A 40 11.37 -34.58 -64.15
CA ILE A 40 12.41 -33.53 -64.41
C ILE A 40 12.52 -33.43 -65.97
N PRO A 41 12.79 -32.30 -66.72
CA PRO A 41 13.66 -31.10 -66.53
C PRO A 41 12.89 -29.75 -66.84
N PRO A 42 13.44 -28.60 -67.37
CA PRO A 42 14.83 -28.15 -67.67
C PRO A 42 15.22 -26.69 -67.28
N ALA A 43 16.44 -26.29 -67.67
CA ALA A 43 17.08 -25.00 -67.43
C ALA A 43 17.66 -24.36 -68.72
N ALA A 44 18.26 -23.17 -68.56
CA ALA A 44 19.25 -22.48 -69.41
C ALA A 44 18.79 -21.53 -70.54
N ALA A 45 19.24 -20.27 -70.44
CA ALA A 45 19.85 -19.47 -71.52
C ALA A 45 20.70 -18.34 -70.90
N ALA A 46 21.82 -17.96 -71.53
CA ALA A 46 22.74 -16.93 -71.06
C ALA A 46 23.17 -16.00 -72.22
N MET A 47 23.49 -14.73 -71.93
CA MET A 47 24.15 -13.73 -72.79
C MET A 47 24.33 -12.43 -71.97
N GLU A 48 25.31 -11.55 -72.18
CA GLU A 48 26.67 -11.66 -72.73
C GLU A 48 27.48 -10.41 -72.27
N PHE A 49 28.81 -10.49 -72.16
CA PHE A 49 29.69 -9.35 -71.84
C PHE A 49 30.24 -8.70 -73.12
N PRO A 50 30.58 -7.40 -73.08
CA PRO A 50 31.74 -6.88 -73.81
C PRO A 50 32.90 -6.53 -72.86
N ARG A 51 34.10 -7.02 -73.21
CA ARG A 51 35.39 -6.68 -72.57
C ARG A 51 36.15 -5.66 -73.45
N ARG A 52 36.86 -4.70 -72.83
CA ARG A 52 38.33 -4.48 -72.95
C ARG A 52 38.74 -3.01 -72.71
N GLY A 53 39.69 -2.84 -71.78
CA GLY A 53 40.59 -1.69 -71.62
C GLY A 53 41.77 -2.18 -70.77
N ARG A 54 43.02 -1.76 -71.04
CA ARG A 54 44.23 -2.44 -70.53
C ARG A 54 45.31 -1.40 -70.21
N ARG A 55 46.03 -1.58 -69.09
CA ARG A 55 47.29 -0.90 -68.70
C ARG A 55 47.15 0.61 -68.37
N ASP A 56 48.04 1.28 -67.61
CA ASP A 56 49.35 0.87 -67.05
C ASP A 56 49.61 1.48 -65.64
N VAL A 57 50.87 1.47 -65.18
CA VAL A 57 51.33 1.59 -63.79
C VAL A 57 51.79 3.01 -63.36
N ALA A 58 51.52 3.32 -62.08
CA ALA A 58 52.24 4.24 -61.15
C ALA A 58 52.08 5.79 -61.17
N ALA A 59 51.94 6.28 -59.94
CA ALA A 59 52.60 7.44 -59.30
C ALA A 59 51.99 8.86 -59.35
N ALA A 60 51.84 9.38 -58.12
CA ALA A 60 52.03 10.77 -57.66
C ALA A 60 50.82 11.74 -57.55
N SER A 61 50.72 12.30 -56.33
CA SER A 61 50.07 13.56 -55.89
C SER A 61 48.54 13.74 -55.94
N ALA A 62 48.03 13.97 -54.72
CA ALA A 62 46.80 14.67 -54.27
C ALA A 62 46.23 15.78 -55.17
N PRO A 63 44.94 16.19 -55.01
CA PRO A 63 44.12 16.06 -53.79
C PRO A 63 42.77 15.34 -53.96
N ALA A 64 42.18 14.93 -52.82
CA ALA A 64 40.84 14.37 -52.76
C ALA A 64 39.80 15.44 -53.13
N SER A 65 39.05 15.20 -54.20
CA SER A 65 37.89 16.00 -54.60
C SER A 65 36.70 15.69 -53.69
N SER A 66 36.11 16.71 -53.09
CA SER A 66 34.84 16.59 -52.38
C SER A 66 33.69 16.26 -53.32
N SER A 67 32.82 15.35 -52.87
CA SER A 67 31.48 15.11 -53.41
C SER A 67 30.49 15.21 -52.25
N PRO A 68 29.26 15.69 -52.48
CA PRO A 68 28.61 16.60 -51.53
C PRO A 68 28.08 15.91 -50.28
N GLU A 69 28.39 16.49 -49.12
CA GLU A 69 27.65 16.26 -47.88
C GLU A 69 26.22 16.80 -48.07
N THR A 70 25.22 15.94 -47.91
CA THR A 70 23.83 16.38 -47.79
C THR A 70 23.64 17.09 -46.45
N GLU A 71 23.52 18.42 -46.49
CA GLU A 71 23.18 19.25 -45.33
C GLU A 71 21.86 18.77 -44.70
N VAL A 72 21.94 18.26 -43.47
CA VAL A 72 20.76 17.93 -42.66
C VAL A 72 20.31 19.21 -41.94
N ALA A 73 19.15 19.75 -42.32
CA ALA A 73 18.66 21.03 -41.81
C ALA A 73 18.35 20.97 -40.29
N PRO A 74 18.56 22.08 -39.54
CA PRO A 74 18.20 22.13 -38.11
C PRO A 74 16.69 21.94 -37.93
N GLY A 75 16.32 20.77 -37.39
CA GLY A 75 14.93 20.30 -37.29
C GLY A 75 14.76 18.83 -37.66
N ALA A 76 15.68 18.26 -38.44
CA ALA A 76 15.59 16.87 -38.93
C ALA A 76 15.92 15.78 -37.89
N TRP A 77 16.51 16.11 -36.73
CA TRP A 77 16.74 15.11 -35.69
C TRP A 77 15.44 14.57 -35.08
N GLY A 78 14.36 15.36 -35.09
CA GLY A 78 13.06 14.99 -34.51
C GLY A 78 12.98 15.18 -32.99
N LYS A 79 11.74 15.17 -32.46
CA LYS A 79 11.49 15.19 -31.01
C LYS A 79 12.04 13.91 -30.37
N VAL A 80 12.51 14.00 -29.13
CA VAL A 80 12.90 12.83 -28.32
C VAL A 80 12.04 12.84 -27.08
N SER A 81 11.49 11.68 -26.73
CA SER A 81 10.68 11.51 -25.52
C SER A 81 10.99 10.23 -24.74
N ALA A 82 11.76 9.30 -25.33
CA ALA A 82 12.25 8.12 -24.65
C ALA A 82 13.67 7.70 -25.08
N VAL A 83 14.40 7.08 -24.16
CA VAL A 83 15.68 6.41 -24.40
C VAL A 83 15.60 4.95 -23.96
N LEU A 84 15.96 4.03 -24.84
CA LEU A 84 15.90 2.59 -24.64
C LEU A 84 17.34 2.05 -24.63
N PHE A 85 17.78 1.53 -23.50
CA PHE A 85 19.11 0.96 -23.33
C PHE A 85 19.04 -0.56 -23.53
N ASP A 86 19.95 -1.16 -24.31
CA ASP A 86 20.34 -2.54 -23.96
C ASP A 86 21.05 -2.52 -22.60
N MET A 87 21.21 -3.69 -22.00
CA MET A 87 21.86 -3.87 -20.72
C MET A 87 23.24 -4.50 -20.87
N ASP A 88 23.35 -5.61 -21.60
CA ASP A 88 24.59 -6.33 -21.78
C ASP A 88 25.47 -5.45 -22.69
N GLY A 89 26.71 -5.16 -22.26
CA GLY A 89 27.65 -4.32 -23.04
C GLY A 89 27.33 -2.81 -23.11
N VAL A 90 26.08 -2.39 -22.88
CA VAL A 90 25.68 -0.96 -22.81
C VAL A 90 25.67 -0.42 -21.37
N LEU A 91 24.86 -1.03 -20.48
CA LEU A 91 24.76 -0.59 -19.08
C LEU A 91 25.78 -1.30 -18.18
N CYS A 92 26.13 -2.56 -18.48
CA CYS A 92 27.05 -3.36 -17.68
C CYS A 92 27.87 -4.38 -18.47
N ASN A 93 29.09 -4.66 -17.99
CA ASN A 93 29.90 -5.78 -18.45
C ASN A 93 29.48 -7.08 -17.75
N SER A 94 28.57 -7.80 -18.39
CA SER A 94 28.00 -9.08 -17.96
C SER A 94 28.48 -10.28 -18.76
N GLU A 95 29.07 -10.03 -19.94
CA GLU A 95 29.44 -11.07 -20.91
C GLU A 95 30.55 -11.97 -20.38
N GLU A 96 31.62 -11.39 -19.84
CA GLU A 96 32.73 -12.14 -19.22
C GLU A 96 32.24 -12.97 -18.03
N LEU A 97 31.37 -12.40 -17.19
CA LEU A 97 30.78 -13.08 -16.04
C LEU A 97 29.88 -14.25 -16.45
N SER A 98 29.16 -14.09 -17.58
CA SER A 98 28.33 -15.15 -18.15
C SER A 98 29.21 -16.33 -18.63
N ARG A 99 30.37 -16.04 -19.22
CA ARG A 99 31.34 -17.07 -19.63
C ARG A 99 31.96 -17.77 -18.41
N LEU A 100 32.28 -17.04 -17.34
CA LEU A 100 32.81 -17.63 -16.09
C LEU A 100 31.78 -18.54 -15.40
N ALA A 101 30.52 -18.12 -15.27
CA ALA A 101 29.45 -18.97 -14.74
C ALA A 101 29.18 -20.20 -15.63
N GLY A 102 29.35 -20.07 -16.94
CA GLY A 102 29.33 -21.19 -17.88
C GLY A 102 30.45 -22.20 -17.59
N VAL A 103 31.69 -21.74 -17.44
CA VAL A 103 32.84 -22.61 -17.07
C VAL A 103 32.58 -23.35 -15.77
N ASP A 104 32.12 -22.65 -14.72
CA ASP A 104 31.79 -23.25 -13.43
C ASP A 104 30.69 -24.33 -13.54
N LEU A 105 29.66 -24.09 -14.35
CA LEU A 105 28.60 -25.08 -14.60
C LEU A 105 29.14 -26.36 -15.25
N PHE A 106 29.92 -26.24 -16.32
CA PHE A 106 30.48 -27.41 -17.00
C PHE A 106 31.53 -28.13 -16.15
N ALA A 107 32.25 -27.41 -15.27
CA ALA A 107 33.11 -28.02 -14.26
C ALA A 107 32.33 -28.86 -13.24
N GLU A 108 31.16 -28.41 -12.77
CA GLU A 108 30.24 -29.23 -11.95
C GLU A 108 29.74 -30.48 -12.70
N MET A 109 29.62 -30.40 -14.03
CA MET A 109 29.27 -31.54 -14.90
C MET A 109 30.47 -32.45 -15.26
N GLY A 110 31.69 -32.13 -14.81
CA GLY A 110 32.92 -32.88 -15.12
C GLY A 110 33.41 -32.71 -16.57
N VAL A 111 33.08 -31.60 -17.23
CA VAL A 111 33.41 -31.30 -18.62
C VAL A 111 34.36 -30.09 -18.67
N ASP A 112 35.52 -30.27 -19.30
CA ASP A 112 36.55 -29.22 -19.38
C ASP A 112 36.25 -28.22 -20.51
N VAL A 113 36.00 -26.96 -20.12
CA VAL A 113 35.64 -25.84 -21.02
C VAL A 113 36.37 -24.57 -20.60
N THR A 114 36.69 -23.72 -21.57
CA THR A 114 37.30 -22.41 -21.37
C THR A 114 36.29 -21.31 -21.70
N GLY A 115 36.55 -20.08 -21.26
CA GLY A 115 35.73 -18.92 -21.63
C GLY A 115 35.67 -18.66 -23.14
N ASP A 116 36.61 -19.18 -23.92
CA ASP A 116 36.65 -19.01 -25.39
C ASP A 116 35.67 -19.96 -26.11
N ASP A 117 35.36 -21.12 -25.52
CA ASP A 117 34.37 -22.07 -26.08
C ASP A 117 32.96 -21.44 -26.19
N PHE A 118 32.67 -20.44 -25.36
CA PHE A 118 31.40 -19.72 -25.30
C PHE A 118 31.27 -18.56 -26.28
N VAL A 119 32.40 -18.00 -26.76
CA VAL A 119 32.42 -16.80 -27.62
C VAL A 119 31.54 -16.93 -28.89
N PRO A 120 31.49 -18.08 -29.60
CA PRO A 120 30.62 -18.25 -30.78
C PRO A 120 29.11 -18.27 -30.48
N TYR A 121 28.71 -18.29 -29.21
CA TYR A 121 27.32 -18.42 -28.77
C TYR A 121 26.84 -17.23 -27.91
N MET A 122 27.65 -16.17 -27.77
CA MET A 122 27.26 -14.91 -27.12
C MET A 122 26.04 -14.28 -27.81
N GLY A 123 25.17 -13.63 -27.05
CA GLY A 123 23.94 -12.99 -27.56
C GLY A 123 22.86 -13.94 -28.10
N THR A 124 23.04 -15.26 -28.09
CA THR A 124 22.07 -16.22 -28.65
C THR A 124 20.94 -16.67 -27.69
N GLY A 125 20.90 -16.10 -26.48
CA GLY A 125 20.06 -16.52 -25.36
C GLY A 125 20.64 -17.73 -24.60
N GLU A 126 20.42 -17.77 -23.29
CA GLU A 126 21.14 -18.66 -22.35
C GLU A 126 20.99 -20.17 -22.69
N ALA A 127 19.86 -20.59 -23.26
CA ALA A 127 19.67 -21.99 -23.69
C ALA A 127 20.59 -22.38 -24.87
N ASN A 128 20.78 -21.48 -25.84
CA ASN A 128 21.67 -21.70 -26.99
C ASN A 128 23.14 -21.51 -26.60
N PHE A 129 23.43 -20.54 -25.73
CA PHE A 129 24.73 -20.29 -25.12
C PHE A 129 25.30 -21.56 -24.48
N LEU A 130 24.54 -22.21 -23.58
CA LEU A 130 24.97 -23.44 -22.92
C LEU A 130 24.87 -24.66 -23.85
N GLY A 131 23.79 -24.76 -24.64
CA GLY A 131 23.57 -25.89 -25.56
C GLY A 131 24.62 -25.98 -26.69
N GLY A 132 25.13 -24.83 -27.15
CA GLY A 132 26.21 -24.74 -28.13
C GLY A 132 27.50 -25.36 -27.61
N VAL A 133 27.94 -24.97 -26.41
CA VAL A 133 29.13 -25.52 -25.76
C VAL A 133 28.95 -27.00 -25.41
N ALA A 134 27.79 -27.41 -24.91
CA ALA A 134 27.49 -28.81 -24.65
C ALA A 134 27.62 -29.69 -25.90
N LYS A 135 27.13 -29.19 -27.05
CA LYS A 135 27.24 -29.85 -28.35
C LYS A 135 28.69 -29.88 -28.86
N LEU A 136 29.42 -28.77 -28.73
CA LEU A 136 30.84 -28.66 -29.11
C LEU A 136 31.71 -29.67 -28.34
N LYS A 137 31.43 -29.85 -27.04
CA LYS A 137 32.16 -30.73 -26.13
C LYS A 137 31.63 -32.17 -26.09
N GLY A 138 30.58 -32.49 -26.85
CA GLY A 138 30.03 -33.85 -26.98
C GLY A 138 29.29 -34.36 -25.73
N VAL A 139 28.73 -33.47 -24.92
CA VAL A 139 27.99 -33.82 -23.70
C VAL A 139 26.70 -34.57 -24.06
N LYS A 140 26.57 -35.80 -23.56
CA LYS A 140 25.39 -36.64 -23.80
C LYS A 140 24.25 -36.27 -22.84
N ASP A 141 23.02 -36.41 -23.33
CA ASP A 141 21.79 -36.19 -22.56
C ASP A 141 21.69 -34.80 -21.88
N PHE A 142 22.34 -33.80 -22.48
CA PHE A 142 22.34 -32.42 -21.99
C PHE A 142 20.93 -31.82 -21.98
N ASN A 143 20.44 -31.46 -20.79
CA ASN A 143 19.15 -30.81 -20.60
C ASN A 143 19.34 -29.29 -20.46
N ALA A 144 19.03 -28.55 -21.52
CA ALA A 144 19.24 -27.10 -21.57
C ALA A 144 18.51 -26.34 -20.46
N GLU A 145 17.27 -26.71 -20.12
CA GLU A 145 16.49 -26.05 -19.05
C GLU A 145 17.10 -26.25 -17.66
N SER A 146 17.55 -27.47 -17.36
CA SER A 146 18.19 -27.79 -16.06
C SER A 146 19.55 -27.12 -15.94
N ALA A 147 20.32 -27.10 -17.04
CA ALA A 147 21.59 -26.40 -17.13
C ALA A 147 21.42 -24.87 -17.00
N LYS A 148 20.41 -24.29 -17.68
CA LYS A 148 20.04 -22.87 -17.60
C LYS A 148 19.62 -22.45 -16.19
N LYS A 149 18.84 -23.29 -15.49
CA LYS A 149 18.51 -23.05 -14.07
C LYS A 149 19.78 -23.04 -13.20
N ARG A 150 20.63 -24.06 -13.31
CA ARG A 150 21.86 -24.16 -12.50
C ARG A 150 22.88 -23.07 -12.83
N PHE A 151 22.94 -22.66 -14.10
CA PHE A 151 23.70 -21.50 -14.54
C PHE A 151 23.30 -20.23 -13.79
N PHE A 152 22.00 -19.93 -13.66
CA PHE A 152 21.56 -18.77 -12.89
C PHE A 152 21.87 -18.88 -11.39
N GLU A 153 21.74 -20.07 -10.79
CA GLU A 153 22.16 -20.27 -9.39
C GLU A 153 23.65 -19.90 -9.19
N ILE A 154 24.53 -20.35 -10.09
CA ILE A 154 25.97 -20.03 -10.08
C ILE A 154 26.22 -18.54 -10.37
N TYR A 155 25.56 -18.00 -11.40
CA TYR A 155 25.73 -16.62 -11.86
C TYR A 155 25.35 -15.61 -10.78
N LEU A 156 24.20 -15.81 -10.11
CA LEU A 156 23.70 -14.97 -9.03
C LEU A 156 24.55 -15.11 -7.74
N ASP A 157 24.94 -16.33 -7.36
CA ASP A 157 25.69 -16.57 -6.12
C ASP A 157 27.17 -16.14 -6.19
N LYS A 158 27.78 -16.13 -7.38
CA LYS A 158 29.21 -15.82 -7.53
C LYS A 158 29.51 -14.49 -8.21
N TYR A 159 28.77 -14.12 -9.25
CA TYR A 159 29.21 -13.09 -10.19
C TYR A 159 28.31 -11.84 -10.21
N ALA A 160 26.98 -11.99 -10.24
CA ALA A 160 26.02 -10.89 -10.31
C ALA A 160 25.45 -10.49 -8.94
N LYS A 161 26.34 -10.20 -7.97
CA LYS A 161 25.93 -9.69 -6.65
C LYS A 161 25.57 -8.21 -6.73
N PRO A 162 24.58 -7.72 -5.96
CA PRO A 162 24.26 -6.29 -5.89
C PRO A 162 25.50 -5.44 -5.59
N ASN A 163 25.70 -4.38 -6.38
CA ASN A 163 26.87 -3.50 -6.35
C ASN A 163 28.24 -4.22 -6.53
N ALA A 164 28.30 -5.32 -7.29
CA ALA A 164 29.56 -5.95 -7.69
C ALA A 164 30.47 -5.06 -8.58
N GLY A 165 29.96 -3.91 -9.06
CA GLY A 165 30.75 -2.91 -9.78
C GLY A 165 30.86 -3.21 -11.28
N ILE A 166 29.89 -3.93 -11.84
CA ILE A 166 29.90 -4.36 -13.24
C ILE A 166 29.37 -3.31 -14.22
N GLY A 167 28.84 -2.19 -13.71
CA GLY A 167 28.26 -1.11 -14.51
C GLY A 167 29.33 -0.33 -15.27
N PHE A 168 29.05 0.06 -16.51
CA PHE A 168 29.99 0.88 -17.27
C PHE A 168 30.09 2.31 -16.70
N PRO A 169 31.28 2.92 -16.64
CA PRO A 169 31.45 4.32 -16.24
C PRO A 169 30.57 5.26 -17.08
N GLY A 170 29.82 6.13 -16.41
CA GLY A 170 28.87 7.05 -17.04
C GLY A 170 27.46 6.48 -17.29
N ALA A 171 27.21 5.18 -17.10
CA ALA A 171 25.88 4.60 -17.32
C ALA A 171 24.82 5.18 -16.37
N LEU A 172 25.10 5.23 -15.07
CA LEU A 172 24.21 5.84 -14.06
C LEU A 172 24.01 7.33 -14.31
N ASP A 173 25.09 8.04 -14.66
CA ASP A 173 25.06 9.48 -14.92
C ASP A 173 24.17 9.79 -16.14
N LEU A 174 24.35 9.08 -17.26
CA LEU A 174 23.56 9.28 -18.47
C LEU A 174 22.08 8.93 -18.28
N VAL A 175 21.77 7.82 -17.61
CA VAL A 175 20.37 7.47 -17.28
C VAL A 175 19.74 8.57 -16.42
N THR A 176 20.48 9.10 -15.45
CA THR A 176 20.03 10.20 -14.58
C THR A 176 19.86 11.52 -15.35
N GLU A 177 20.78 11.86 -16.26
CA GLU A 177 20.65 13.02 -17.16
C GLU A 177 19.41 12.92 -18.05
N CYS A 178 19.10 11.73 -18.59
CA CYS A 178 17.89 11.50 -19.37
C CYS A 178 16.62 11.78 -18.56
N LYS A 179 16.52 11.26 -17.33
CA LYS A 179 15.37 11.54 -16.45
C LYS A 179 15.27 13.02 -16.08
N ASN A 180 16.40 13.66 -15.78
CA ASN A 180 16.45 15.09 -15.47
C ASN A 180 16.05 15.99 -16.65
N ALA A 181 16.29 15.52 -17.89
CA ALA A 181 15.80 16.16 -19.11
C ALA A 181 14.30 15.88 -19.39
N GLY A 182 13.62 15.11 -18.54
CA GLY A 182 12.21 14.74 -18.70
C GLY A 182 11.94 13.62 -19.71
N LEU A 183 12.99 12.90 -20.15
CA LEU A 183 12.85 11.74 -21.02
C LEU A 183 12.43 10.52 -20.21
N LYS A 184 11.58 9.68 -20.79
CA LYS A 184 11.36 8.32 -20.28
C LYS A 184 12.56 7.45 -20.59
N VAL A 185 12.89 6.51 -19.71
CA VAL A 185 14.03 5.60 -19.87
C VAL A 185 13.59 4.16 -19.69
N ALA A 186 14.07 3.24 -20.54
CA ALA A 186 13.73 1.82 -20.45
C ALA A 186 14.94 0.92 -20.68
N VAL A 187 14.90 -0.28 -20.11
CA VAL A 187 15.80 -1.39 -20.49
C VAL A 187 15.08 -2.28 -21.49
N ALA A 188 15.77 -2.67 -22.56
CA ALA A 188 15.22 -3.43 -23.67
C ALA A 188 16.25 -4.48 -24.14
N SER A 189 16.36 -5.58 -23.38
CA SER A 189 17.42 -6.60 -23.51
C SER A 189 16.89 -7.94 -24.03
N SER A 190 17.76 -8.69 -24.72
CA SER A 190 17.50 -10.09 -25.13
C SER A 190 17.94 -11.14 -24.10
N ALA A 191 18.26 -10.71 -22.87
CA ALA A 191 18.46 -11.59 -21.72
C ALA A 191 17.14 -11.90 -21.00
N ASP A 192 17.06 -13.05 -20.32
CA ASP A 192 15.97 -13.36 -19.38
C ASP A 192 15.89 -12.34 -18.24
N ARG A 193 14.68 -12.15 -17.69
CA ARG A 193 14.41 -11.18 -16.62
C ARG A 193 15.27 -11.39 -15.37
N ILE A 194 15.54 -12.64 -15.03
CA ILE A 194 16.38 -13.03 -13.88
C ILE A 194 17.80 -12.46 -14.04
N LYS A 195 18.36 -12.53 -15.25
CA LYS A 195 19.66 -11.93 -15.56
C LYS A 195 19.58 -10.41 -15.61
N VAL A 196 18.49 -9.87 -16.18
CA VAL A 196 18.28 -8.41 -16.27
C VAL A 196 18.25 -7.75 -14.89
N ASP A 197 17.39 -8.21 -13.99
CA ASP A 197 17.26 -7.62 -12.66
C ASP A 197 18.55 -7.76 -11.83
N ALA A 198 19.26 -8.88 -11.98
CA ALA A 198 20.52 -9.13 -11.28
C ALA A 198 21.69 -8.26 -11.81
N ASN A 199 21.82 -8.12 -13.13
CA ASN A 199 22.87 -7.31 -13.74
C ASN A 199 22.69 -5.82 -13.44
N LEU A 200 21.45 -5.31 -13.49
CA LEU A 200 21.14 -3.94 -13.10
C LEU A 200 21.47 -3.69 -11.62
N ALA A 201 21.10 -4.61 -10.73
CA ALA A 201 21.48 -4.54 -9.32
C ALA A 201 23.01 -4.61 -9.10
N ALA A 202 23.72 -5.45 -9.85
CA ALA A 202 25.17 -5.59 -9.78
C ALA A 202 25.92 -4.35 -10.35
N ALA A 203 25.31 -3.67 -11.31
CA ALA A 203 25.79 -2.43 -11.92
C ALA A 203 25.54 -1.18 -11.04
N GLY A 204 24.77 -1.29 -9.96
CA GLY A 204 24.36 -0.13 -9.15
C GLY A 204 23.24 0.70 -9.81
N LEU A 205 22.49 0.10 -10.74
CA LEU A 205 21.38 0.72 -11.46
C LEU A 205 20.04 0.17 -10.90
N PRO A 206 19.43 0.78 -9.87
CA PRO A 206 18.18 0.29 -9.32
C PRO A 206 17.06 0.32 -10.36
N LEU A 207 16.19 -0.70 -10.36
CA LEU A 207 15.13 -0.87 -11.36
C LEU A 207 14.18 0.33 -11.46
N SER A 208 14.00 1.08 -10.38
CA SER A 208 13.19 2.32 -10.33
C SER A 208 13.78 3.50 -11.11
N LEU A 209 15.02 3.41 -11.60
CA LEU A 209 15.52 4.31 -12.64
C LEU A 209 14.76 4.14 -13.94
N PHE A 210 14.25 2.95 -14.27
CA PHE A 210 13.64 2.66 -15.56
C PHE A 210 12.11 2.70 -15.49
N ASP A 211 11.50 3.45 -16.40
CA ASP A 211 10.05 3.58 -16.53
C ASP A 211 9.43 2.36 -17.24
N ALA A 212 10.25 1.53 -17.91
CA ALA A 212 9.91 0.19 -18.36
C ALA A 212 11.15 -0.74 -18.40
N ILE A 213 10.93 -2.05 -18.20
CA ILE A 213 11.96 -3.09 -18.39
C ILE A 213 11.36 -4.20 -19.24
N VAL A 214 11.99 -4.47 -20.38
CA VAL A 214 11.58 -5.49 -21.35
C VAL A 214 12.73 -6.50 -21.50
N SER A 215 12.40 -7.78 -21.30
CA SER A 215 13.32 -8.93 -21.27
C SER A 215 12.84 -10.04 -22.20
N ALA A 216 13.70 -11.02 -22.49
CA ALA A 216 13.46 -12.07 -23.48
C ALA A 216 12.27 -13.00 -23.17
N ASP A 217 11.92 -13.21 -21.89
CA ASP A 217 10.90 -14.20 -21.47
C ASP A 217 9.50 -13.93 -22.05
N ALA A 218 9.26 -12.72 -22.56
CA ALA A 218 7.99 -12.29 -23.14
C ALA A 218 7.92 -12.40 -24.68
N PHE A 219 8.98 -12.88 -25.36
CA PHE A 219 9.07 -12.86 -26.83
C PHE A 219 9.57 -14.18 -27.43
N GLU A 220 8.92 -14.65 -28.50
CA GLU A 220 9.41 -15.77 -29.30
C GLU A 220 10.54 -15.34 -30.27
N ASN A 221 10.56 -14.08 -30.70
CA ASN A 221 11.58 -13.51 -31.58
C ASN A 221 12.42 -12.47 -30.81
N LEU A 222 13.72 -12.71 -30.72
CA LEU A 222 14.70 -11.79 -30.11
C LEU A 222 15.40 -10.96 -31.20
N LYS A 223 16.25 -10.01 -30.78
CA LYS A 223 17.07 -9.19 -31.71
C LYS A 223 17.81 -10.11 -32.71
N PRO A 224 17.75 -9.88 -34.04
CA PRO A 224 17.43 -8.62 -34.72
C PRO A 224 15.94 -8.34 -35.02
N ALA A 225 15.00 -9.11 -34.46
CA ALA A 225 13.57 -8.77 -34.55
C ALA A 225 13.25 -7.49 -33.74
N PRO A 226 12.33 -6.62 -34.21
CA PRO A 226 12.03 -5.34 -33.56
C PRO A 226 11.16 -5.46 -32.30
N ASP A 227 10.60 -6.64 -32.02
CA ASP A 227 9.55 -6.93 -31.05
C ASP A 227 9.84 -6.35 -29.64
N ILE A 228 11.07 -6.53 -29.14
CA ILE A 228 11.52 -6.02 -27.83
C ILE A 228 11.45 -4.48 -27.76
N PHE A 229 11.90 -3.79 -28.81
CA PHE A 229 11.88 -2.32 -28.85
C PHE A 229 10.47 -1.77 -29.07
N LEU A 230 9.66 -2.40 -29.94
CA LEU A 230 8.26 -2.04 -30.13
C LEU A 230 7.45 -2.19 -28.84
N ALA A 231 7.69 -3.27 -28.08
CA ALA A 231 7.07 -3.48 -26.77
C ALA A 231 7.52 -2.44 -25.74
N ALA A 232 8.80 -2.06 -25.72
CA ALA A 232 9.30 -0.99 -24.85
C ALA A 232 8.64 0.37 -25.19
N SER A 233 8.61 0.77 -26.46
CA SER A 233 7.92 1.99 -26.94
C SER A 233 6.45 2.02 -26.49
N LYS A 234 5.74 0.91 -26.71
CA LYS A 234 4.33 0.74 -26.34
C LYS A 234 4.12 0.80 -24.82
N THR A 235 5.02 0.20 -24.03
CA THR A 235 4.95 0.21 -22.56
C THR A 235 5.19 1.62 -22.01
N LEU A 236 6.14 2.35 -22.60
CA LEU A 236 6.38 3.76 -22.28
C LEU A 236 5.23 4.67 -22.76
N GLY A 237 4.43 4.25 -23.74
CA GLY A 237 3.44 5.11 -24.39
C GLY A 237 4.12 6.28 -25.12
N VAL A 238 5.13 5.96 -25.93
CA VAL A 238 5.90 6.89 -26.78
C VAL A 238 5.99 6.28 -28.18
N ASP A 239 5.79 7.11 -29.20
CA ASP A 239 5.87 6.70 -30.60
C ASP A 239 7.32 6.36 -30.99
N THR A 240 7.50 5.41 -31.93
CA THR A 240 8.81 4.83 -32.22
C THR A 240 9.80 5.83 -32.83
N ASP A 241 9.30 6.82 -33.57
CA ASP A 241 10.09 7.90 -34.12
C ASP A 241 10.62 8.86 -33.03
N GLU A 242 9.93 8.98 -31.89
CA GLU A 242 10.37 9.77 -30.72
C GLU A 242 11.35 9.03 -29.78
N CYS A 243 11.70 7.78 -30.10
CA CYS A 243 12.60 6.93 -29.33
C CYS A 243 14.06 6.96 -29.83
N ILE A 244 15.00 6.90 -28.88
CA ILE A 244 16.44 6.70 -29.10
C ILE A 244 16.84 5.36 -28.48
N VAL A 245 17.40 4.45 -29.25
CA VAL A 245 18.02 3.20 -28.74
C VAL A 245 19.50 3.44 -28.49
N ILE A 246 20.04 2.93 -27.39
CA ILE A 246 21.48 2.82 -27.13
C ILE A 246 21.83 1.32 -27.12
N GLU A 247 22.76 0.93 -27.98
CA GLU A 247 23.06 -0.47 -28.32
C GLU A 247 24.56 -0.68 -28.59
N ASP A 248 25.06 -1.91 -28.45
CA ASP A 248 26.47 -2.24 -28.70
C ASP A 248 26.68 -3.42 -29.69
N ALA A 249 25.59 -4.10 -30.08
CA ALA A 249 25.63 -5.26 -30.96
C ALA A 249 24.98 -5.00 -32.33
N LEU A 250 25.51 -5.65 -33.37
CA LEU A 250 24.98 -5.52 -34.74
C LEU A 250 23.49 -5.91 -34.83
N ALA A 251 23.08 -6.92 -34.06
CA ALA A 251 21.70 -7.42 -34.06
C ALA A 251 20.71 -6.42 -33.44
N GLY A 252 21.06 -5.69 -32.38
CA GLY A 252 20.15 -4.71 -31.81
C GLY A 252 20.14 -3.40 -32.59
N VAL A 253 21.24 -2.97 -33.21
CA VAL A 253 21.19 -1.84 -34.17
C VAL A 253 20.26 -2.18 -35.36
N GLN A 254 20.30 -3.43 -35.84
CA GLN A 254 19.34 -3.92 -36.85
C GLN A 254 17.89 -3.92 -36.34
N ALA A 255 17.64 -4.39 -35.12
CA ALA A 255 16.30 -4.37 -34.50
C ALA A 255 15.76 -2.95 -34.28
N ALA A 256 16.60 -2.00 -33.86
CA ALA A 256 16.22 -0.60 -33.69
C ALA A 256 15.79 0.01 -35.02
N LYS A 257 16.55 -0.25 -36.09
CA LYS A 257 16.23 0.16 -37.47
C LYS A 257 14.96 -0.50 -38.00
N ALA A 258 14.72 -1.78 -37.68
CA ALA A 258 13.50 -2.50 -38.02
C ALA A 258 12.27 -2.01 -37.22
N ALA A 259 12.48 -1.40 -36.05
CA ALA A 259 11.47 -0.73 -35.24
C ALA A 259 11.26 0.76 -35.62
N GLU A 260 11.92 1.24 -36.69
CA GLU A 260 11.93 2.65 -37.13
C GLU A 260 12.45 3.64 -36.07
N MET A 261 13.29 3.18 -35.13
CA MET A 261 13.90 4.00 -34.08
C MET A 261 15.28 4.53 -34.48
N ARG A 262 15.64 5.71 -33.94
CA ARG A 262 17.01 6.24 -34.00
C ARG A 262 17.91 5.46 -33.05
N CYS A 263 19.19 5.27 -33.39
CA CYS A 263 20.11 4.43 -32.61
C CYS A 263 21.48 5.09 -32.42
N ILE A 264 21.97 5.15 -31.18
CA ILE A 264 23.34 5.53 -30.82
C ILE A 264 24.08 4.24 -30.46
N ALA A 265 25.02 3.81 -31.30
CA ALA A 265 25.81 2.62 -31.02
C ALA A 265 27.02 2.94 -30.13
N VAL A 266 27.43 2.00 -29.27
CA VAL A 266 28.66 2.06 -28.48
C VAL A 266 29.62 0.92 -28.84
N MET A 267 30.93 1.17 -28.79
CA MET A 267 31.98 0.24 -29.24
C MET A 267 32.49 -0.68 -28.12
N THR A 268 31.64 -1.05 -27.17
CA THR A 268 32.02 -1.86 -26.00
C THR A 268 32.18 -3.34 -26.33
N THR A 269 31.39 -3.86 -27.29
CA THR A 269 31.46 -5.27 -27.73
C THR A 269 31.90 -5.43 -29.19
N LEU A 270 31.63 -4.44 -30.06
CA LEU A 270 31.99 -4.48 -31.48
C LEU A 270 32.77 -3.25 -31.93
N GLU A 271 33.72 -3.48 -32.84
CA GLU A 271 34.48 -2.42 -33.53
C GLU A 271 33.58 -1.59 -34.46
N GLU A 272 34.00 -0.34 -34.74
CA GLU A 272 33.24 0.65 -35.53
C GLU A 272 32.84 0.10 -36.92
N ASP A 273 33.77 -0.55 -37.63
CA ASP A 273 33.55 -1.18 -38.95
C ASP A 273 32.48 -2.28 -38.93
N ALA A 274 32.22 -2.91 -37.79
CA ALA A 274 31.15 -3.90 -37.65
C ALA A 274 29.79 -3.23 -37.42
N LEU A 275 29.73 -2.26 -36.51
CA LEU A 275 28.50 -1.52 -36.19
C LEU A 275 28.00 -0.67 -37.36
N GLN A 276 28.92 -0.05 -38.12
CA GLN A 276 28.59 0.80 -39.26
C GLN A 276 27.82 0.06 -40.37
N GLN A 277 27.90 -1.28 -40.43
CA GLN A 277 27.16 -2.12 -41.39
C GLN A 277 25.63 -2.05 -41.20
N ALA A 278 25.15 -1.84 -39.97
CA ALA A 278 23.72 -1.58 -39.71
C ALA A 278 23.33 -0.11 -39.91
N SER A 279 24.32 0.79 -39.97
CA SER A 279 24.16 2.25 -40.10
C SER A 279 23.38 2.88 -38.94
N PRO A 280 23.94 2.88 -37.71
CA PRO A 280 23.37 3.62 -36.58
C PRO A 280 23.36 5.13 -36.85
N SER A 281 22.55 5.86 -36.10
CA SER A 281 22.43 7.33 -36.20
C SER A 281 23.67 8.05 -35.68
N LEU A 282 24.33 7.48 -34.66
CA LEU A 282 25.62 7.92 -34.10
C LEU A 282 26.42 6.70 -33.63
N ILE A 283 27.75 6.84 -33.56
CA ILE A 283 28.64 5.90 -32.85
C ILE A 283 29.39 6.69 -31.76
N ARG A 284 29.53 6.11 -30.57
CA ARG A 284 30.37 6.60 -29.47
C ARG A 284 31.25 5.46 -28.98
N LYS A 285 32.35 5.78 -28.28
CA LYS A 285 33.28 4.76 -27.81
C LYS A 285 32.66 3.93 -26.68
N ASN A 286 32.12 4.59 -25.65
CA ASN A 286 31.41 3.97 -24.53
C ASN A 286 30.14 4.77 -24.21
N ILE A 287 29.29 4.24 -23.32
CA ILE A 287 28.09 4.93 -22.82
C ILE A 287 28.42 6.29 -22.16
N GLY A 288 29.52 6.38 -21.39
CA GLY A 288 29.96 7.64 -20.79
C GLY A 288 30.48 8.70 -21.77
N ASP A 289 30.65 8.37 -23.05
CA ASP A 289 30.97 9.34 -24.12
C ASP A 289 29.71 9.88 -24.83
N ILE A 290 28.52 9.40 -24.46
CA ILE A 290 27.23 9.93 -24.93
C ILE A 290 26.84 11.10 -24.01
N SER A 291 26.54 12.26 -24.59
CA SER A 291 25.98 13.40 -23.86
C SER A 291 24.46 13.51 -24.07
N ILE A 292 23.77 14.19 -23.14
CA ILE A 292 22.34 14.51 -23.34
C ILE A 292 22.06 15.32 -24.64
N ARG A 293 23.08 15.98 -25.21
CA ARG A 293 22.98 16.67 -26.51
C ARG A 293 23.06 15.72 -27.70
N ASP A 294 23.76 14.60 -27.58
CA ASP A 294 23.76 13.54 -28.59
C ASP A 294 22.37 12.90 -28.69
N ILE A 295 21.75 12.69 -27.53
CA ILE A 295 20.37 12.18 -27.42
C ILE A 295 19.37 13.21 -27.97
N LEU A 296 19.33 14.43 -27.43
CA LEU A 296 18.30 15.43 -27.78
C LEU A 296 18.46 16.07 -29.16
N TYR A 297 19.68 16.14 -29.71
CA TYR A 297 19.99 16.94 -30.91
C TYR A 297 20.89 16.26 -31.95
N GLY A 298 21.29 15.00 -31.74
CA GLY A 298 22.13 14.25 -32.70
C GLY A 298 23.60 14.63 -32.70
N GLY A 299 24.07 15.34 -31.66
CA GLY A 299 25.47 15.72 -31.51
C GLY A 299 25.88 16.90 -32.40
N SER A 300 26.97 17.57 -32.03
CA SER A 300 27.31 18.86 -32.64
C SER A 300 28.13 18.73 -33.93
N ASN A 301 27.45 18.83 -35.07
CA ASN A 301 27.99 19.55 -36.24
C ASN A 301 27.29 20.92 -36.46
N ALA A 302 26.44 21.35 -35.52
CA ALA A 302 25.62 22.56 -35.60
C ALA A 302 26.21 23.80 -34.88
N TYR A 303 27.51 23.83 -34.56
CA TYR A 303 28.08 24.83 -33.64
C TYR A 303 29.18 25.75 -34.22
N HIS A 304 29.08 26.11 -35.51
CA HIS A 304 30.00 27.10 -36.13
C HIS A 304 29.35 28.34 -36.78
N LYS A 305 28.02 28.51 -36.74
CA LYS A 305 27.30 29.66 -37.36
C LYS A 305 26.63 30.66 -36.41
N ILE A 306 26.49 30.37 -35.11
CA ILE A 306 25.75 31.24 -34.17
C ILE A 306 26.65 32.29 -33.48
N LEU A 307 27.97 32.05 -33.35
CA LEU A 307 28.91 32.96 -32.68
C LEU A 307 29.54 34.04 -33.58
N ASN A 308 29.34 33.99 -34.91
CA ASN A 308 29.86 35.00 -35.85
C ASN A 308 28.80 36.02 -36.32
N GLY A 309 27.60 36.03 -35.72
CA GLY A 309 26.47 36.86 -36.14
C GLY A 309 26.23 38.16 -35.35
N ALA A 310 26.99 38.41 -34.28
CA ALA A 310 26.73 39.50 -33.34
C ALA A 310 27.99 40.31 -32.98
N THR A 311 28.50 41.08 -33.94
CA THR A 311 29.42 42.20 -33.70
C THR A 311 28.85 43.48 -34.32
N ASN A 312 29.05 44.62 -33.63
CA ASN A 312 28.46 45.97 -33.78
C ASN A 312 27.32 46.22 -32.75
N ALA A 313 27.61 46.84 -31.59
CA ALA A 313 27.68 48.30 -31.35
C ALA A 313 26.29 48.97 -31.26
N GLU A 314 25.91 49.82 -30.29
CA GLU A 314 26.58 50.38 -29.07
C GLU A 314 25.69 50.10 -27.81
N SER A 315 25.82 50.65 -26.60
CA SER A 315 26.71 51.65 -25.96
C SER A 315 26.84 51.38 -24.44
N ALA A 316 27.84 51.99 -23.75
CA ALA A 316 27.97 51.99 -22.28
C ALA A 316 27.29 53.23 -21.63
N PRO A 317 27.18 53.34 -20.28
CA PRO A 317 28.36 53.66 -19.46
C PRO A 317 28.50 52.86 -18.14
N SER A 318 29.73 52.89 -17.63
CA SER A 318 30.27 52.26 -16.42
C SER A 318 30.03 53.02 -15.11
N THR A 319 30.11 52.31 -13.97
CA THR A 319 30.87 52.78 -12.79
C THR A 319 31.54 51.62 -12.03
N ASN A 320 32.70 51.92 -11.44
CA ASN A 320 33.61 50.96 -10.79
C ASN A 320 33.19 50.60 -9.34
N SER A 321 33.58 49.42 -8.88
CA SER A 321 34.66 49.28 -7.88
C SER A 321 35.08 47.82 -7.70
N ALA A 322 36.31 47.59 -7.23
CA ALA A 322 36.91 46.27 -7.07
C ALA A 322 37.42 46.07 -5.63
N SER A 323 37.22 44.88 -5.05
CA SER A 323 38.12 44.28 -4.06
C SER A 323 37.67 42.88 -3.63
N SER A 324 38.56 41.89 -3.81
CA SER A 324 38.79 40.70 -2.98
C SER A 324 37.77 40.25 -1.92
N ILE A 325 37.29 39.01 -2.07
CA ILE A 325 36.85 38.07 -1.01
C ILE A 325 37.47 36.73 -1.46
N ASP A 326 38.57 36.25 -0.87
CA ASP A 326 38.76 35.67 0.47
C ASP A 326 38.12 34.28 0.64
N ASP A 327 38.89 33.37 1.24
CA ASP A 327 38.73 31.92 1.17
C ASP A 327 38.05 31.39 2.43
N SER A 328 36.72 31.25 2.41
CA SER A 328 35.96 30.75 3.55
C SER A 328 34.95 29.66 3.19
N ARG A 329 35.20 28.48 3.75
CA ARG A 329 34.34 27.29 3.76
C ARG A 329 32.89 27.61 4.16
N GLU A 330 31.96 27.35 3.26
CA GLU A 330 30.58 26.95 3.58
C GLU A 330 30.49 25.44 3.30
N GLY A 331 29.90 24.57 4.12
CA GLY A 331 28.87 24.78 5.12
C GLY A 331 27.67 23.90 4.71
N PRO A 332 27.35 22.79 5.40
CA PRO A 332 26.33 21.87 4.92
C PRO A 332 24.95 22.53 4.95
N CYS A 333 24.26 22.51 3.81
CA CYS A 333 22.94 23.13 3.63
C CYS A 333 21.95 22.70 4.72
N SER A 334 21.49 23.67 5.52
CA SER A 334 20.46 23.48 6.53
C SER A 334 19.07 23.42 5.87
N LEU A 335 18.63 22.21 5.52
CA LEU A 335 17.27 22.00 5.05
C LEU A 335 16.28 22.04 6.23
N TYR A 336 15.38 23.02 6.23
CA TYR A 336 14.32 23.13 7.23
C TYR A 336 13.23 22.08 6.99
N LEU A 337 12.73 21.48 8.09
CA LEU A 337 11.46 20.74 8.07
C LEU A 337 10.29 21.71 7.82
N PRO A 338 9.43 21.48 6.82
CA PRO A 338 8.09 22.06 6.85
C PRO A 338 7.31 21.43 8.02
N LYS A 339 6.60 22.25 8.80
CA LYS A 339 5.89 21.81 10.00
C LYS A 339 4.71 20.89 9.63
N GLY A 340 4.65 19.69 10.23
CA GLY A 340 3.37 19.00 10.52
C GLY A 340 2.82 18.01 9.50
N CYS A 341 3.63 17.06 8.99
CA CYS A 341 3.10 15.88 8.28
C CYS A 341 3.47 14.58 8.99
N LEU A 342 2.47 13.70 9.21
CA LEU A 342 2.65 12.40 9.86
C LEU A 342 3.11 11.29 8.90
N ILE A 343 3.14 11.60 7.59
CA ILE A 343 3.58 10.70 6.53
C ILE A 343 4.75 11.35 5.80
N ILE A 344 5.89 10.67 5.82
CA ILE A 344 7.14 11.13 5.20
C ILE A 344 7.31 10.36 3.88
N SER A 345 7.28 11.07 2.76
CA SER A 345 7.76 10.55 1.47
C SER A 345 9.23 10.93 1.30
N ARG A 346 10.14 9.95 1.15
CA ARG A 346 11.46 10.22 0.56
C ARG A 346 12.28 8.99 0.16
N VAL A 347 13.09 9.21 -0.87
CA VAL A 347 14.32 8.51 -1.21
C VAL A 347 15.34 8.59 -0.04
N GLU A 348 16.19 7.56 0.09
CA GLU A 348 17.30 7.42 1.06
C GLU A 348 16.94 7.36 2.56
N ILE A 349 16.41 6.24 3.05
CA ILE A 349 15.84 6.13 4.42
C ILE A 349 16.75 5.48 5.49
N VAL A 350 17.73 4.62 5.16
CA VAL A 350 18.55 3.91 6.17
C VAL A 350 19.55 4.82 6.89
N ARG A 351 20.20 5.76 6.19
CA ARG A 351 20.96 6.83 6.86
C ARG A 351 20.06 7.87 7.55
N TYR A 352 18.80 8.00 7.14
CA TYR A 352 17.91 9.05 7.63
C TYR A 352 17.21 8.69 8.95
N LEU A 353 16.64 7.48 9.10
CA LEU A 353 15.98 7.08 10.36
C LEU A 353 16.96 6.98 11.54
N LEU A 354 18.18 6.48 11.29
CA LEU A 354 19.27 6.46 12.28
C LEU A 354 19.82 7.86 12.63
N VAL A 355 19.49 8.89 11.85
CA VAL A 355 19.96 10.29 12.02
C VAL A 355 18.79 11.27 12.14
N MET A 356 17.58 10.79 12.45
CA MET A 356 16.49 11.65 12.93
C MET A 356 16.92 12.29 14.25
N LYS A 357 17.32 13.58 14.20
CA LYS A 357 17.59 14.41 15.38
C LYS A 357 16.46 14.31 16.43
N ASP A 358 15.23 14.11 15.95
CA ASP A 358 14.01 14.10 16.75
C ASP A 358 13.70 12.74 17.42
N LEU A 359 14.25 11.64 16.89
CA LEU A 359 14.13 10.28 17.47
C LEU A 359 15.33 9.90 18.36
N LYS A 360 16.47 10.59 18.23
CA LYS A 360 17.64 10.37 19.09
C LYS A 360 17.26 10.52 20.57
N GLY A 361 17.73 9.61 21.40
CA GLY A 361 17.37 9.60 22.82
C GLY A 361 16.02 8.93 23.15
N ARG A 362 15.41 8.20 22.22
CA ARG A 362 14.17 7.43 22.46
C ARG A 362 14.35 5.94 22.27
N VAL A 363 13.50 5.15 22.92
CA VAL A 363 13.22 3.79 22.42
C VAL A 363 12.21 3.93 21.28
N VAL A 364 12.49 3.31 20.13
CA VAL A 364 11.62 3.34 18.95
C VAL A 364 11.17 1.93 18.62
N LEU A 365 9.87 1.74 18.40
CA LEU A 365 9.29 0.51 17.88
C LEU A 365 8.93 0.74 16.41
N LEU A 366 9.67 0.13 15.49
CA LEU A 366 9.26 0.05 14.08
C LEU A 366 8.26 -1.08 13.91
N ASP A 367 7.14 -0.81 13.24
CA ASP A 367 6.15 -1.79 12.80
C ASP A 367 6.21 -1.92 11.28
N PHE A 368 6.66 -3.05 10.75
CA PHE A 368 6.70 -3.33 9.31
C PHE A 368 5.36 -3.92 8.87
N TRP A 369 4.53 -3.10 8.23
CA TRP A 369 3.14 -3.40 7.95
C TRP A 369 2.76 -3.10 6.49
N THR A 370 1.61 -3.63 6.05
CA THR A 370 0.97 -3.29 4.76
C THR A 370 -0.54 -3.39 4.97
N TYR A 371 -1.33 -2.45 4.43
CA TYR A 371 -2.74 -2.35 4.82
C TYR A 371 -3.66 -3.40 4.18
N CYS A 372 -3.20 -4.14 3.17
CA CYS A 372 -3.92 -5.31 2.66
C CYS A 372 -3.84 -6.53 3.61
N CYS A 373 -2.88 -6.55 4.55
CA CYS A 373 -2.59 -7.73 5.35
C CYS A 373 -3.44 -7.77 6.62
N ILE A 374 -4.31 -8.77 6.74
CA ILE A 374 -5.20 -8.91 7.89
C ILE A 374 -4.43 -9.08 9.22
N ASN A 375 -3.29 -9.77 9.18
CA ASN A 375 -2.41 -9.96 10.34
C ASN A 375 -1.80 -8.63 10.81
N CYS A 376 -1.57 -7.68 9.90
CA CYS A 376 -1.14 -6.31 10.26
C CYS A 376 -2.27 -5.51 10.92
N MET A 377 -3.53 -5.77 10.58
CA MET A 377 -4.66 -5.06 11.20
C MET A 377 -4.90 -5.55 12.63
N HIS A 378 -4.76 -6.86 12.87
CA HIS A 378 -4.91 -7.46 14.19
C HIS A 378 -3.94 -6.92 15.26
N VAL A 379 -2.77 -6.39 14.86
CA VAL A 379 -1.77 -5.84 15.79
C VAL A 379 -1.95 -4.35 16.10
N LEU A 380 -2.79 -3.62 15.37
CA LEU A 380 -3.04 -2.19 15.63
C LEU A 380 -3.57 -1.91 17.06
N PRO A 381 -4.49 -2.72 17.65
CA PRO A 381 -4.92 -2.56 19.04
C PRO A 381 -3.80 -2.83 20.06
N ASP A 382 -2.86 -3.73 19.73
CA ASP A 382 -1.70 -4.03 20.56
C ASP A 382 -0.69 -2.86 20.55
N LEU A 383 -0.48 -2.24 19.38
CA LEU A 383 0.31 -1.01 19.24
C LEU A 383 -0.34 0.16 19.99
N GLU A 384 -1.65 0.38 19.86
CA GLU A 384 -2.38 1.44 20.59
C GLU A 384 -2.22 1.25 22.12
N PHE A 385 -2.30 0.01 22.60
CA PHE A 385 -2.07 -0.30 24.02
C PHE A 385 -0.66 0.12 24.48
N ILE A 386 0.38 -0.23 23.72
CA ILE A 386 1.78 0.07 24.05
C ILE A 386 2.03 1.59 23.97
N GLU A 387 1.57 2.26 22.91
CA GLU A 387 1.62 3.73 22.80
C GLU A 387 0.98 4.42 24.00
N LYS A 388 -0.22 3.98 24.39
CA LYS A 388 -0.98 4.55 25.50
C LYS A 388 -0.35 4.28 26.87
N LYS A 389 0.32 3.13 27.04
CA LYS A 389 1.06 2.76 28.26
C LYS A 389 2.33 3.62 28.42
N TYR A 390 3.07 3.83 27.33
CA TYR A 390 4.37 4.51 27.35
C TYR A 390 4.36 5.98 26.90
N LYS A 391 3.19 6.57 26.62
CA LYS A 391 3.00 7.96 26.13
C LYS A 391 3.76 9.06 26.88
N ASP A 392 4.02 8.88 28.18
CA ASP A 392 4.68 9.86 29.07
C ASP A 392 6.19 9.55 29.23
N LYS A 393 6.69 8.48 28.58
CA LYS A 393 8.10 8.09 28.47
C LYS A 393 8.64 8.50 27.08
N PRO A 394 9.96 8.63 26.91
CA PRO A 394 10.58 8.88 25.60
C PRO A 394 10.60 7.60 24.74
N PHE A 395 9.41 7.20 24.32
CA PHE A 395 9.09 6.08 23.45
C PHE A 395 8.31 6.57 22.23
N THR A 396 8.38 5.86 21.09
CA THR A 396 7.60 6.18 19.89
C THR A 396 7.43 4.93 19.02
N VAL A 397 6.21 4.70 18.51
CA VAL A 397 5.94 3.74 17.42
C VAL A 397 6.11 4.45 16.08
N VAL A 398 6.64 3.76 15.07
CA VAL A 398 6.69 4.23 13.68
C VAL A 398 6.26 3.09 12.76
N GLY A 399 5.13 3.27 12.06
CA GLY A 399 4.65 2.31 11.07
C GLY A 399 5.44 2.44 9.77
N VAL A 400 6.33 1.49 9.50
CA VAL A 400 7.07 1.35 8.24
C VAL A 400 6.20 0.59 7.24
N HIS A 401 5.40 1.34 6.48
CA HIS A 401 4.50 0.79 5.49
C HIS A 401 5.31 0.23 4.29
N SER A 402 5.43 -1.09 4.22
CA SER A 402 6.19 -1.84 3.22
C SER A 402 5.22 -2.55 2.28
N ALA A 403 4.96 -1.97 1.11
CA ALA A 403 3.83 -2.33 0.23
C ALA A 403 3.92 -3.74 -0.38
N LYS A 404 2.90 -4.60 -0.20
CA LYS A 404 2.80 -5.92 -0.86
C LYS A 404 2.35 -5.82 -2.32
N PHE A 405 1.44 -4.88 -2.62
CA PHE A 405 0.88 -4.62 -3.95
C PHE A 405 1.28 -3.23 -4.48
N ASP A 406 1.25 -3.03 -5.80
CA ASP A 406 1.67 -1.76 -6.42
C ASP A 406 0.81 -0.56 -5.99
N ASN A 407 -0.52 -0.74 -5.85
CA ASN A 407 -1.39 0.31 -5.33
C ASN A 407 -1.00 0.77 -3.92
N GLU A 408 -0.51 -0.14 -3.06
CA GLU A 408 -0.13 0.21 -1.69
C GLU A 408 1.17 1.06 -1.63
N LYS A 409 1.87 1.26 -2.76
CA LYS A 409 2.99 2.21 -2.87
C LYS A 409 2.51 3.65 -2.98
N ASP A 410 1.26 3.87 -3.41
CA ASP A 410 0.71 5.21 -3.56
C ASP A 410 0.46 5.91 -2.21
N LEU A 411 0.83 7.18 -2.15
CA LEU A 411 0.79 7.95 -0.91
C LEU A 411 -0.63 8.29 -0.46
N GLU A 412 -1.56 8.51 -1.40
CA GLU A 412 -2.97 8.74 -1.08
C GLU A 412 -3.67 7.43 -0.66
N ALA A 413 -3.30 6.30 -1.26
CA ALA A 413 -3.80 5.00 -0.84
C ALA A 413 -3.41 4.69 0.63
N ILE A 414 -2.15 4.93 1.01
CA ILE A 414 -1.67 4.82 2.40
C ILE A 414 -2.39 5.83 3.33
N ARG A 415 -2.59 7.10 2.89
CA ARG A 415 -3.38 8.09 3.65
C ARG A 415 -4.78 7.57 3.96
N ASN A 416 -5.49 7.08 2.95
CA ASN A 416 -6.83 6.51 3.14
C ASN A 416 -6.79 5.30 4.08
N ALA A 417 -5.77 4.43 4.03
CA ALA A 417 -5.58 3.35 5.00
C ALA A 417 -5.39 3.87 6.44
N VAL A 418 -4.52 4.86 6.67
CA VAL A 418 -4.32 5.50 7.98
C VAL A 418 -5.64 6.06 8.53
N LEU A 419 -6.48 6.66 7.68
CA LEU A 419 -7.80 7.18 8.05
C LEU A 419 -8.86 6.09 8.31
N ARG A 420 -8.82 4.98 7.56
CA ARG A 420 -9.70 3.81 7.72
C ARG A 420 -9.45 3.11 9.06
N TYR A 421 -8.18 2.82 9.36
CA TYR A 421 -7.79 2.06 10.55
C TYR A 421 -7.50 2.93 11.77
N ASN A 422 -7.63 4.27 11.64
CA ASN A 422 -7.42 5.26 12.71
C ASN A 422 -6.01 5.19 13.33
N ILE A 423 -4.99 5.02 12.50
CA ILE A 423 -3.58 5.01 12.91
C ILE A 423 -3.17 6.41 13.37
N THR A 424 -2.54 6.49 14.55
CA THR A 424 -2.16 7.78 15.18
C THR A 424 -0.64 7.98 15.36
N HIS A 425 0.17 6.94 15.23
CA HIS A 425 1.63 7.05 15.18
C HIS A 425 2.11 7.49 13.79
N PRO A 426 3.33 8.07 13.67
CA PRO A 426 3.99 8.33 12.40
C PRO A 426 4.02 7.12 11.47
N VAL A 427 3.82 7.36 10.17
CA VAL A 427 3.92 6.34 9.13
C VAL A 427 4.97 6.77 8.10
N VAL A 428 5.80 5.83 7.66
CA VAL A 428 6.78 6.00 6.59
C VAL A 428 6.37 5.13 5.41
N ASN A 429 6.34 5.69 4.21
CA ASN A 429 6.12 4.90 2.98
C ASN A 429 7.47 4.29 2.54
N ASP A 430 7.67 3.02 2.84
CA ASP A 430 8.77 2.17 2.34
C ASP A 430 8.28 1.28 1.20
N GLY A 431 7.58 1.88 0.21
CA GLY A 431 6.96 1.16 -0.91
C GLY A 431 7.92 0.37 -1.80
N ASP A 432 9.22 0.72 -1.79
CA ASP A 432 10.30 -0.04 -2.43
C ASP A 432 10.93 -1.11 -1.52
N MET A 433 10.41 -1.31 -0.30
CA MET A 433 10.92 -2.25 0.73
C MET A 433 12.41 -2.08 1.05
N TYR A 434 12.91 -0.84 1.10
CA TYR A 434 14.33 -0.58 1.33
C TYR A 434 14.72 -0.88 2.78
N LEU A 435 14.01 -0.32 3.75
CA LEU A 435 14.28 -0.57 5.17
C LEU A 435 13.93 -2.01 5.56
N TRP A 436 12.89 -2.57 4.94
CA TRP A 436 12.52 -3.99 5.06
C TRP A 436 13.71 -4.90 4.72
N ARG A 437 14.36 -4.72 3.57
CA ARG A 437 15.53 -5.53 3.17
C ARG A 437 16.74 -5.29 4.07
N GLU A 438 17.01 -4.04 4.41
CA GLU A 438 18.20 -3.65 5.20
C GLU A 438 18.15 -4.14 6.66
N LEU A 439 16.95 -4.32 7.23
CA LEU A 439 16.75 -4.95 8.54
C LEU A 439 16.45 -6.46 8.45
N GLY A 440 16.56 -7.08 7.28
CA GLY A 440 16.36 -8.52 7.09
C GLY A 440 14.93 -9.01 7.35
N VAL A 441 13.93 -8.12 7.21
CA VAL A 441 12.52 -8.45 7.43
C VAL A 441 12.03 -9.41 6.34
N ASN A 442 11.15 -10.35 6.73
CA ASN A 442 10.67 -11.42 5.84
C ASN A 442 9.18 -11.78 6.02
N SER A 443 8.44 -11.07 6.89
CA SER A 443 7.04 -11.35 7.19
C SER A 443 6.26 -10.09 7.55
N TRP A 444 4.95 -10.08 7.27
CA TRP A 444 4.03 -9.04 7.71
C TRP A 444 3.11 -9.60 8.82
N PRO A 445 2.98 -8.92 9.99
CA PRO A 445 3.81 -7.81 10.46
C PRO A 445 5.18 -8.29 10.97
N THR A 446 6.14 -7.37 11.09
CA THR A 446 7.37 -7.57 11.88
C THR A 446 7.71 -6.32 12.67
N PHE A 447 8.06 -6.50 13.93
CA PHE A 447 8.44 -5.45 14.86
C PHE A 447 9.95 -5.37 15.03
N VAL A 448 10.52 -4.17 15.05
CA VAL A 448 11.94 -3.95 15.39
C VAL A 448 12.05 -2.89 16.49
N VAL A 449 12.59 -3.28 17.63
CA VAL A 449 12.84 -2.36 18.76
C VAL A 449 14.24 -1.78 18.63
N ILE A 450 14.36 -0.45 18.64
CA ILE A 450 15.60 0.31 18.49
C ILE A 450 15.84 1.17 19.74
N GLY A 451 17.07 1.15 20.25
CA GLY A 451 17.48 1.96 21.40
C GLY A 451 17.82 3.41 21.05
N PRO A 452 17.98 4.29 22.06
CA PRO A 452 18.26 5.73 21.90
C PRO A 452 19.57 6.08 21.17
N ASN A 453 20.42 5.08 20.96
CA ASN A 453 21.69 5.13 20.26
C ASN A 453 21.62 4.58 18.82
N GLY A 454 20.43 4.22 18.32
CA GLY A 454 20.22 3.65 16.98
C GLY A 454 20.52 2.14 16.87
N LYS A 455 20.81 1.44 17.96
CA LYS A 455 21.02 -0.03 17.93
C LYS A 455 19.69 -0.77 17.93
N VAL A 456 19.55 -1.76 17.04
CA VAL A 456 18.50 -2.77 17.14
C VAL A 456 18.70 -3.59 18.42
N LEU A 457 17.62 -3.77 19.19
CA LEU A 457 17.58 -4.50 20.46
C LEU A 457 16.85 -5.84 20.31
N ALA A 458 15.79 -5.87 19.50
CA ALA A 458 14.98 -7.06 19.23
C ALA A 458 14.30 -6.95 17.86
N GLN A 459 14.01 -8.09 17.25
CA GLN A 459 13.12 -8.25 16.10
C GLN A 459 12.12 -9.37 16.40
N ILE A 460 10.84 -9.14 16.17
CA ILE A 460 9.74 -10.06 16.50
C ILE A 460 8.80 -10.11 15.30
N SER A 461 8.53 -11.30 14.74
CA SER A 461 7.74 -11.48 13.52
C SER A 461 6.40 -12.14 13.80
N GLY A 462 5.33 -11.67 13.15
CA GLY A 462 3.98 -12.20 13.29
C GLY A 462 3.10 -11.45 14.30
N GLU A 463 1.83 -11.87 14.38
CA GLU A 463 0.81 -11.29 15.26
C GLU A 463 0.78 -11.92 16.67
N GLY A 464 0.07 -11.29 17.62
CA GLY A 464 -0.16 -11.84 18.96
C GLY A 464 0.95 -11.60 20.00
N HIS A 465 2.00 -10.87 19.63
CA HIS A 465 3.20 -10.64 20.46
C HIS A 465 3.13 -9.43 21.41
N ARG A 466 1.92 -8.93 21.77
CA ARG A 466 1.77 -7.74 22.65
C ARG A 466 2.62 -7.80 23.91
N LYS A 467 2.63 -8.94 24.60
CA LYS A 467 3.37 -9.08 25.86
C LYS A 467 4.89 -9.03 25.64
N ASP A 468 5.39 -9.66 24.58
CA ASP A 468 6.83 -9.67 24.29
C ASP A 468 7.32 -8.27 23.91
N LEU A 469 6.52 -7.53 23.13
CA LEU A 469 6.77 -6.12 22.83
C LEU A 469 6.73 -5.24 24.09
N ASP A 470 5.75 -5.45 24.97
CA ASP A 470 5.58 -4.71 26.22
C ASP A 470 6.76 -4.94 27.19
N ASP A 471 7.20 -6.20 27.34
CA ASP A 471 8.35 -6.57 28.18
C ASP A 471 9.66 -5.98 27.62
N VAL A 472 9.90 -6.09 26.30
CA VAL A 472 11.13 -5.58 25.67
C VAL A 472 11.19 -4.04 25.68
N VAL A 473 10.09 -3.35 25.38
CA VAL A 473 10.02 -1.88 25.44
C VAL A 473 10.17 -1.40 26.89
N GLY A 474 9.53 -2.07 27.85
CA GLY A 474 9.70 -1.79 29.28
C GLY A 474 11.16 -1.90 29.73
N ALA A 475 11.78 -3.06 29.50
CA ALA A 475 13.17 -3.31 29.89
C ALA A 475 14.16 -2.35 29.20
N ALA A 476 13.93 -2.01 27.92
CA ALA A 476 14.73 -1.02 27.21
C ALA A 476 14.61 0.38 27.84
N LEU A 477 13.40 0.83 28.16
CA LEU A 477 13.17 2.12 28.81
C LEU A 477 13.83 2.17 30.19
N GLU A 478 13.66 1.14 31.03
CA GLU A 478 14.29 1.06 32.35
C GLU A 478 15.83 1.14 32.24
N PHE A 479 16.43 0.28 31.42
CA PHE A 479 17.88 0.26 31.21
C PHE A 479 18.44 1.60 30.71
N TYR A 480 17.81 2.22 29.71
CA TYR A 480 18.31 3.48 29.16
C TYR A 480 18.01 4.71 30.02
N GLU A 481 17.03 4.63 30.93
CA GLU A 481 16.74 5.64 31.96
C GLU A 481 17.83 5.62 33.05
N GLU A 482 18.18 4.43 33.57
CA GLU A 482 19.31 4.25 34.51
C GLU A 482 20.64 4.77 33.93
N ASN A 483 20.89 4.48 32.65
CA ASN A 483 22.08 4.93 31.93
C ASN A 483 22.03 6.40 31.47
N LYS A 484 20.94 7.14 31.74
CA LYS A 484 20.74 8.57 31.38
C LYS A 484 20.91 8.85 29.88
N LEU A 485 20.56 7.90 29.02
CA LEU A 485 20.64 8.00 27.56
C LEU A 485 19.32 8.42 26.90
N LEU A 486 18.24 8.52 27.68
CA LEU A 486 16.93 8.95 27.20
C LEU A 486 16.78 10.49 27.19
N GLN A 487 16.06 11.01 26.21
CA GLN A 487 15.79 12.44 26.02
C GLN A 487 14.29 12.69 25.83
N ASN A 488 13.72 13.51 26.71
CA ASN A 488 12.29 13.80 26.72
C ASN A 488 11.95 15.07 25.91
N SER A 489 12.16 15.02 24.59
CA SER A 489 11.63 16.02 23.65
C SER A 489 10.19 15.65 23.25
N SER A 490 9.44 16.58 22.67
CA SER A 490 8.12 16.30 22.06
C SER A 490 8.24 16.14 20.55
N LEU A 491 7.61 15.11 19.98
CA LEU A 491 7.48 14.98 18.53
C LEU A 491 6.32 15.85 18.02
N PRO A 492 6.49 16.62 16.93
CA PRO A 492 5.43 17.44 16.34
C PRO A 492 4.46 16.57 15.51
N LEU A 493 3.56 15.87 16.18
CA LEU A 493 2.53 15.03 15.55
C LEU A 493 1.34 15.87 15.09
N ALA A 494 0.88 15.65 13.85
CA ALA A 494 -0.30 16.27 13.24
C ALA A 494 -1.10 15.19 12.51
N LEU A 495 -2.22 14.74 13.10
CA LEU A 495 -2.94 13.55 12.67
C LEU A 495 -3.56 13.75 11.27
N GLU A 496 -3.52 12.72 10.43
CA GLU A 496 -4.01 12.85 9.04
C GLU A 496 -5.53 13.14 9.00
N LYS A 497 -6.28 12.62 9.98
CA LYS A 497 -7.73 12.88 10.13
C LYS A 497 -8.08 14.35 10.38
N ASP A 498 -7.13 15.16 10.84
CA ASP A 498 -7.34 16.58 11.08
C ASP A 498 -7.19 17.42 9.79
N LYS A 499 -6.76 16.78 8.69
CA LYS A 499 -6.54 17.40 7.36
C LYS A 499 -7.64 17.08 6.34
N ASP A 500 -8.32 15.94 6.49
CA ASP A 500 -9.30 15.46 5.52
C ASP A 500 -10.72 15.94 5.85
N SER A 501 -11.20 16.92 5.09
CA SER A 501 -12.55 17.48 5.23
C SER A 501 -13.67 16.51 4.87
N ARG A 502 -13.40 15.43 4.13
CA ARG A 502 -14.41 14.42 3.76
C ARG A 502 -15.00 13.72 4.98
N LEU A 503 -14.19 13.58 6.05
CA LEU A 503 -14.60 13.01 7.33
C LEU A 503 -15.67 13.84 8.07
N LEU A 504 -15.87 15.10 7.68
CA LEU A 504 -16.90 16.00 8.23
C LEU A 504 -18.02 16.31 7.22
N ALA A 505 -17.72 16.21 5.92
CA ALA A 505 -18.63 16.61 4.85
C ALA A 505 -19.47 15.46 4.27
N SER A 506 -19.02 14.21 4.40
CA SER A 506 -19.71 13.05 3.83
C SER A 506 -20.65 12.36 4.83
N PRO A 507 -21.86 11.91 4.42
CA PRO A 507 -22.71 11.03 5.23
C PRO A 507 -22.13 9.61 5.39
N LEU A 508 -21.23 9.19 4.51
CA LEU A 508 -20.53 7.91 4.59
C LEU A 508 -19.05 8.13 4.90
N LYS A 509 -18.46 7.21 5.66
CA LYS A 509 -17.01 7.13 5.90
C LYS A 509 -16.54 5.73 5.52
N PHE A 510 -15.80 5.62 4.41
CA PHE A 510 -15.21 4.37 3.90
C PHE A 510 -16.19 3.17 3.86
N PRO A 511 -17.29 3.25 3.07
CA PRO A 511 -18.24 2.15 2.94
C PRO A 511 -17.56 0.92 2.35
N GLY A 512 -17.62 -0.23 3.04
CA GLY A 512 -16.95 -1.47 2.63
C GLY A 512 -17.83 -2.42 1.80
N LYS A 513 -19.09 -2.61 2.21
CA LYS A 513 -20.03 -3.59 1.63
C LYS A 513 -21.45 -3.04 1.55
N LEU A 514 -22.30 -3.72 0.78
CA LEU A 514 -23.68 -3.32 0.48
C LEU A 514 -24.63 -4.51 0.60
N ALA A 515 -25.83 -4.24 1.11
CA ALA A 515 -27.02 -5.06 0.92
C ALA A 515 -28.20 -4.15 0.55
N ILE A 516 -29.18 -4.71 -0.14
CA ILE A 516 -30.32 -3.97 -0.72
C ILE A 516 -31.52 -3.94 0.24
N ASP A 517 -32.35 -2.90 0.15
CA ASP A 517 -33.64 -2.74 0.84
C ASP A 517 -33.61 -2.84 2.38
N VAL A 518 -32.64 -2.20 3.04
CA VAL A 518 -32.57 -2.16 4.52
C VAL A 518 -32.54 -0.74 5.11
N VAL A 519 -31.51 0.06 4.77
CA VAL A 519 -31.17 1.33 5.47
C VAL A 519 -31.54 2.56 4.64
N THR A 520 -31.58 2.39 3.31
CA THR A 520 -31.93 3.38 2.28
C THR A 520 -32.71 2.68 1.17
N ASN A 521 -33.54 3.39 0.40
CA ASN A 521 -34.07 2.87 -0.86
C ASN A 521 -33.09 3.06 -2.04
N LEU A 522 -33.48 2.63 -3.24
CA LEU A 522 -32.66 2.71 -4.45
C LEU A 522 -32.54 4.13 -5.01
N GLU A 523 -33.42 5.03 -4.58
CA GLU A 523 -33.43 6.46 -4.86
C GLU A 523 -32.52 7.25 -3.89
N GLY A 524 -31.92 6.57 -2.91
CA GLY A 524 -30.99 7.15 -1.93
C GLY A 524 -31.68 7.77 -0.70
N GLU A 525 -33.00 7.67 -0.57
CA GLU A 525 -33.76 8.18 0.58
C GLU A 525 -33.46 7.35 1.84
N PHE A 526 -33.17 8.04 2.93
CA PHE A 526 -32.87 7.47 4.24
C PHE A 526 -34.11 6.84 4.91
N ILE A 527 -33.97 5.59 5.36
CA ILE A 527 -35.02 4.85 6.07
C ILE A 527 -34.76 4.85 7.59
N CYS A 528 -33.57 4.42 8.00
CA CYS A 528 -33.17 4.37 9.42
C CYS A 528 -31.64 4.33 9.59
N GLN A 529 -31.14 4.64 10.78
CA GLN A 529 -29.73 4.44 11.16
C GLN A 529 -29.65 3.31 12.20
N ILE A 530 -28.55 2.55 12.16
CA ILE A 530 -28.29 1.48 13.13
C ILE A 530 -26.84 1.58 13.59
N GLY A 531 -26.62 1.74 14.89
CA GLY A 531 -25.31 1.89 15.51
C GLY A 531 -25.15 3.21 16.29
N SER A 532 -24.68 3.12 17.52
CA SER A 532 -24.57 4.18 18.53
C SER A 532 -23.41 5.18 18.32
N SER A 533 -22.83 5.25 17.12
CA SER A 533 -21.67 6.07 16.73
C SER A 533 -20.33 5.82 17.45
N GLU A 534 -20.29 4.87 18.39
CA GLU A 534 -19.08 4.41 19.09
C GLU A 534 -18.76 2.95 18.69
N GLU A 535 -17.47 2.62 18.61
CA GLU A 535 -17.01 1.26 18.30
C GLU A 535 -17.26 0.30 19.49
N GLY A 536 -17.80 -0.90 19.23
CA GLY A 536 -18.03 -1.91 20.28
C GLY A 536 -18.94 -3.06 19.86
N LEU A 537 -19.23 -3.99 20.78
CA LEU A 537 -20.03 -5.22 20.58
C LEU A 537 -21.38 -5.18 21.35
N LEU A 538 -21.95 -4.00 21.63
CA LEU A 538 -23.18 -3.92 22.41
C LEU A 538 -24.39 -4.35 21.57
N ASP A 539 -25.15 -5.34 22.05
CA ASP A 539 -26.48 -5.71 21.53
C ASP A 539 -27.58 -4.80 22.13
N GLY A 540 -28.72 -4.68 21.45
CA GLY A 540 -29.82 -3.82 21.92
C GLY A 540 -30.73 -3.31 20.80
N THR A 541 -31.34 -2.14 21.00
CA THR A 541 -32.08 -1.42 19.96
C THR A 541 -31.11 -0.80 18.96
N PHE A 542 -31.59 -0.36 17.80
CA PHE A 542 -30.73 0.20 16.74
C PHE A 542 -29.92 1.44 17.21
N ASP A 543 -30.45 2.23 18.14
CA ASP A 543 -29.77 3.41 18.71
C ASP A 543 -28.68 3.06 19.73
N THR A 544 -28.81 1.92 20.43
CA THR A 544 -27.85 1.49 21.47
C THR A 544 -26.86 0.44 21.00
N ALA A 545 -27.19 -0.28 19.93
CA ALA A 545 -26.32 -1.20 19.22
C ALA A 545 -24.93 -0.59 18.96
N SER A 546 -23.87 -1.37 19.03
CA SER A 546 -22.56 -0.98 18.46
C SER A 546 -21.97 -2.09 17.61
N PHE A 547 -21.18 -1.65 16.64
CA PHE A 547 -20.37 -2.46 15.73
C PHE A 547 -18.91 -2.01 15.82
N ASN A 548 -17.99 -2.80 15.28
CA ASN A 548 -16.60 -2.39 15.09
C ASN A 548 -16.16 -2.72 13.64
N ARG A 549 -16.15 -1.69 12.80
CA ARG A 549 -15.85 -1.71 11.35
C ARG A 549 -16.55 -2.87 10.61
N PRO A 550 -17.89 -2.93 10.61
CA PRO A 550 -18.62 -4.01 9.95
C PRO A 550 -18.38 -4.00 8.44
N GLN A 551 -18.27 -5.20 7.87
CA GLN A 551 -18.09 -5.44 6.43
C GLN A 551 -19.33 -6.16 5.88
N GLY A 552 -19.22 -7.45 5.56
CA GLY A 552 -20.25 -8.25 4.88
C GLY A 552 -21.68 -8.06 5.37
N LEU A 553 -22.60 -7.91 4.42
CA LEU A 553 -24.03 -7.72 4.67
C LEU A 553 -24.84 -8.73 3.83
N ALA A 554 -25.73 -9.50 4.46
CA ALA A 554 -26.64 -10.40 3.76
C ALA A 554 -28.08 -10.25 4.28
N TYR A 555 -29.00 -9.81 3.43
CA TYR A 555 -30.40 -9.56 3.82
C TYR A 555 -31.34 -10.71 3.42
N ASN A 556 -32.19 -11.12 4.37
CA ASN A 556 -33.27 -12.08 4.18
C ASN A 556 -34.62 -11.37 4.28
N SER A 557 -35.11 -10.88 3.13
CA SER A 557 -36.38 -10.16 2.99
C SER A 557 -37.63 -10.99 3.36
N LYS A 558 -37.56 -12.32 3.41
CA LYS A 558 -38.69 -13.17 3.84
C LYS A 558 -38.87 -13.19 5.36
N LYS A 559 -37.81 -12.91 6.12
CA LYS A 559 -37.80 -12.92 7.58
C LYS A 559 -37.52 -11.56 8.21
N ASN A 560 -37.24 -10.53 7.39
CA ASN A 560 -36.71 -9.22 7.82
C ASN A 560 -35.49 -9.38 8.74
N ILE A 561 -34.51 -10.18 8.30
CA ILE A 561 -33.24 -10.39 9.03
C ILE A 561 -32.09 -9.91 8.16
N LEU A 562 -31.31 -8.95 8.65
CA LEU A 562 -29.99 -8.62 8.11
C LEU A 562 -28.91 -9.34 8.93
N TYR A 563 -28.07 -10.12 8.26
CA TYR A 563 -26.84 -10.69 8.82
C TYR A 563 -25.67 -9.76 8.54
N VAL A 564 -24.83 -9.52 9.54
CA VAL A 564 -23.66 -8.63 9.45
C VAL A 564 -22.40 -9.36 9.91
N ALA A 565 -21.36 -9.28 9.09
CA ALA A 565 -19.99 -9.61 9.48
C ALA A 565 -19.37 -8.39 10.18
N ASP A 566 -19.25 -8.48 11.50
CA ASP A 566 -18.77 -7.41 12.37
C ASP A 566 -17.30 -7.66 12.67
N THR A 567 -16.45 -7.18 11.75
CA THR A 567 -15.14 -7.77 11.44
C THR A 567 -14.13 -7.63 12.58
N GLU A 568 -13.95 -6.42 13.13
CA GLU A 568 -12.99 -6.14 14.21
C GLU A 568 -13.51 -6.59 15.59
N ASN A 569 -14.81 -6.86 15.71
CA ASN A 569 -15.38 -7.58 16.84
C ASN A 569 -15.25 -9.12 16.70
N HIS A 570 -14.77 -9.58 15.54
CA HIS A 570 -14.73 -10.99 15.14
C HIS A 570 -16.07 -11.71 15.36
N ALA A 571 -17.16 -11.07 14.94
CA ALA A 571 -18.52 -11.49 15.26
C ALA A 571 -19.45 -11.56 14.04
N LEU A 572 -20.53 -12.34 14.19
CA LEU A 572 -21.70 -12.33 13.33
C LEU A 572 -22.87 -11.78 14.13
N ARG A 573 -23.49 -10.72 13.62
CA ARG A 573 -24.65 -10.06 14.22
C ARG A 573 -25.88 -10.30 13.36
N THR A 574 -27.05 -10.36 13.97
CA THR A 574 -28.35 -10.32 13.29
C THR A 574 -29.12 -9.08 13.71
N LEU A 575 -29.79 -8.44 12.75
CA LEU A 575 -30.73 -7.36 12.99
C LEU A 575 -32.10 -7.80 12.53
N THR A 576 -33.10 -7.59 13.39
CA THR A 576 -34.49 -7.99 13.15
C THR A 576 -35.42 -6.82 13.44
N TRP A 577 -36.43 -6.63 12.59
CA TRP A 577 -37.42 -5.56 12.74
C TRP A 577 -38.80 -5.97 12.23
N PHE A 578 -39.83 -5.33 12.79
CA PHE A 578 -41.22 -5.50 12.36
C PHE A 578 -41.69 -4.26 11.61
N ILE A 579 -42.47 -4.47 10.55
CA ILE A 579 -43.04 -3.38 9.75
C ILE A 579 -44.53 -3.30 10.08
N VAL A 580 -44.93 -2.18 10.69
CA VAL A 580 -46.33 -1.84 10.97
C VAL A 580 -46.82 -0.87 9.91
N LEU A 581 -47.70 -1.36 9.03
CA LEU A 581 -48.36 -0.54 8.02
C LEU A 581 -49.59 0.15 8.62
N SER A 582 -49.47 1.45 8.87
CA SER A 582 -50.63 2.33 9.07
C SER A 582 -50.97 3.02 7.74
N LEU A 583 -52.23 3.46 7.57
CA LEU A 583 -52.82 3.88 6.29
C LEU A 583 -52.06 4.96 5.51
N HIS A 584 -51.12 5.69 6.13
CA HIS A 584 -50.23 6.66 5.47
C HIS A 584 -48.78 6.66 6.00
N VAL A 585 -48.37 5.69 6.82
CA VAL A 585 -47.00 5.64 7.41
C VAL A 585 -46.53 4.19 7.56
N ILE A 586 -45.33 3.91 7.05
CA ILE A 586 -44.56 2.70 7.40
C ILE A 586 -43.85 2.97 8.73
N LEU A 587 -44.25 2.30 9.80
CA LEU A 587 -43.58 2.36 11.10
C LEU A 587 -42.73 1.10 11.28
N ILE A 588 -41.44 1.27 11.53
CA ILE A 588 -40.57 0.17 11.97
C ILE A 588 -40.68 0.07 13.50
N SER A 589 -41.04 -1.09 14.03
CA SER A 589 -41.15 -1.34 15.48
C SER A 589 -40.37 -2.59 15.92
N ASP A 590 -40.11 -2.68 17.22
CA ASP A 590 -39.42 -3.80 17.88
C ASP A 590 -38.07 -4.18 17.25
N CYS A 591 -37.32 -3.15 16.82
CA CYS A 591 -35.96 -3.25 16.29
C CYS A 591 -34.97 -3.75 17.33
N HIS A 592 -34.40 -4.93 17.10
CA HIS A 592 -33.39 -5.54 17.98
C HIS A 592 -32.22 -6.11 17.19
N MET A 593 -31.02 -6.00 17.76
CA MET A 593 -29.81 -6.64 17.29
C MET A 593 -29.33 -7.68 18.31
N PHE A 594 -28.89 -8.84 17.82
CA PHE A 594 -28.36 -9.95 18.62
C PHE A 594 -27.06 -10.50 18.02
N THR A 595 -26.13 -10.90 18.87
CA THR A 595 -24.90 -11.59 18.48
C THR A 595 -25.15 -13.10 18.36
N ILE A 596 -24.95 -13.66 17.16
CA ILE A 596 -25.18 -15.10 16.89
C ILE A 596 -23.89 -15.93 16.95
N ALA A 597 -22.72 -15.32 16.76
CA ALA A 597 -21.40 -15.92 17.02
C ALA A 597 -20.37 -14.82 17.26
N TYR A 598 -19.41 -15.03 18.18
CA TYR A 598 -18.39 -14.05 18.54
C TYR A 598 -17.17 -14.71 19.23
N TYR A 599 -16.08 -13.96 19.34
CA TYR A 599 -14.88 -14.35 20.07
C TYR A 599 -14.94 -14.01 21.56
N THR A 600 -14.49 -14.92 22.43
CA THR A 600 -14.21 -14.64 23.85
C THR A 600 -12.72 -14.83 24.17
N VAL A 601 -12.02 -13.72 24.43
CA VAL A 601 -10.80 -13.77 25.26
C VAL A 601 -11.26 -13.89 26.72
N SER A 602 -11.23 -15.08 27.29
CA SER A 602 -11.59 -15.25 28.70
C SER A 602 -10.44 -14.81 29.62
N THR A 603 -10.33 -13.51 29.91
CA THR A 603 -9.81 -13.05 31.21
C THR A 603 -10.98 -12.77 32.14
N SER A 604 -11.41 -13.81 32.86
CA SER A 604 -12.28 -13.75 34.05
C SER A 604 -13.55 -12.87 33.98
N GLN A 605 -14.68 -13.45 33.55
CA GLN A 605 -15.83 -13.74 34.43
C GLN A 605 -16.97 -14.43 33.64
N ASN A 606 -17.83 -15.16 34.35
CA ASN A 606 -18.78 -16.13 33.77
C ASN A 606 -19.85 -15.48 32.86
N ILE A 607 -19.87 -15.86 31.58
CA ILE A 607 -21.10 -15.91 30.77
C ILE A 607 -21.16 -17.29 30.12
N ASN A 608 -22.22 -18.05 30.44
CA ASN A 608 -22.36 -19.45 30.06
C ASN A 608 -23.29 -19.55 28.84
N ILE A 609 -22.74 -19.40 27.63
CA ILE A 609 -23.46 -19.61 26.35
C ILE A 609 -22.74 -20.73 25.59
N GLY A 610 -23.47 -21.80 25.30
CA GLY A 610 -22.87 -23.05 24.82
C GLY A 610 -22.40 -23.00 23.36
N LYS A 611 -21.28 -23.70 23.08
CA LYS A 611 -20.79 -24.06 21.73
C LYS A 611 -20.46 -22.90 20.76
N LEU A 612 -20.06 -21.74 21.27
CA LEU A 612 -19.44 -20.71 20.42
C LEU A 612 -18.11 -21.21 19.82
N LYS A 613 -18.00 -21.21 18.49
CA LYS A 613 -16.72 -21.33 17.79
C LYS A 613 -16.13 -19.94 17.60
N VAL A 614 -14.82 -19.84 17.86
CA VAL A 614 -14.02 -18.63 17.61
C VAL A 614 -14.02 -18.31 16.12
N LEU A 615 -14.48 -17.11 15.77
CA LEU A 615 -14.31 -16.52 14.44
C LEU A 615 -13.05 -15.63 14.46
N ASN A 616 -12.45 -15.39 13.30
CA ASN A 616 -11.35 -14.44 13.15
C ASN A 616 -11.56 -13.57 11.89
N SER A 617 -11.93 -12.31 12.11
CA SER A 617 -12.18 -11.31 11.05
C SER A 617 -13.07 -11.82 9.90
N PRO A 618 -14.37 -12.09 10.17
CA PRO A 618 -15.35 -12.36 9.11
C PRO A 618 -15.49 -11.11 8.23
N TRP A 619 -15.35 -11.27 6.91
CA TRP A 619 -15.20 -10.14 5.98
C TRP A 619 -16.38 -10.00 5.00
N ASP A 620 -16.97 -11.13 4.60
CA ASP A 620 -18.17 -11.12 3.77
C ASP A 620 -19.14 -12.24 4.18
N VAL A 621 -20.42 -12.05 3.93
CA VAL A 621 -21.47 -13.05 4.22
C VAL A 621 -22.47 -13.18 3.08
N CYS A 622 -22.96 -14.39 2.85
CA CYS A 622 -23.99 -14.67 1.84
C CYS A 622 -24.99 -15.70 2.38
N TYR A 623 -26.27 -15.38 2.33
CA TYR A 623 -27.34 -16.22 2.89
C TYR A 623 -28.03 -17.05 1.80
N ASP A 624 -28.05 -18.38 1.98
CA ASP A 624 -28.78 -19.32 1.14
C ASP A 624 -30.13 -19.69 1.79
N PRO A 625 -31.26 -19.12 1.32
CA PRO A 625 -32.58 -19.41 1.87
C PRO A 625 -33.08 -20.83 1.58
N SER A 626 -32.47 -21.57 0.64
CA SER A 626 -32.86 -22.94 0.32
C SER A 626 -32.30 -23.96 1.32
N LYS A 627 -31.21 -23.60 2.02
CA LYS A 627 -30.55 -24.43 3.03
C LYS A 627 -30.56 -23.83 4.43
N GLU A 628 -31.14 -22.64 4.61
CA GLU A 628 -31.08 -21.88 5.88
C GLU A 628 -29.64 -21.78 6.38
N THR A 629 -28.74 -21.37 5.48
CA THR A 629 -27.30 -21.39 5.72
C THR A 629 -26.68 -20.06 5.32
N LEU A 630 -25.96 -19.44 6.26
CA LEU A 630 -25.11 -18.27 6.04
C LEU A 630 -23.69 -18.75 5.73
N TYR A 631 -23.19 -18.49 4.53
CA TYR A 631 -21.77 -18.67 4.18
C TYR A 631 -20.99 -17.43 4.59
N ILE A 632 -19.76 -17.63 5.08
CA ILE A 632 -18.92 -16.57 5.67
C ILE A 632 -17.51 -16.67 5.08
N ALA A 633 -16.99 -15.56 4.55
CA ALA A 633 -15.58 -15.44 4.20
C ALA A 633 -14.78 -15.04 5.46
N MET A 634 -13.98 -15.96 5.99
CA MET A 634 -13.20 -15.80 7.22
C MET A 634 -11.78 -15.36 6.88
N ALA A 635 -11.54 -14.05 6.81
CA ALA A 635 -10.28 -13.51 6.31
C ALA A 635 -9.10 -13.85 7.22
N GLY A 636 -9.25 -13.68 8.54
CA GLY A 636 -8.18 -13.93 9.53
C GLY A 636 -7.85 -15.41 9.76
N GLN A 637 -8.52 -16.33 9.06
CA GLN A 637 -8.21 -17.77 9.05
C GLN A 637 -8.11 -18.33 7.62
N HIS A 638 -8.13 -17.48 6.59
CA HIS A 638 -8.01 -17.85 5.18
C HIS A 638 -9.00 -18.96 4.73
N GLN A 639 -10.22 -18.95 5.28
CA GLN A 639 -11.20 -20.04 5.16
C GLN A 639 -12.57 -19.55 4.70
N ILE A 640 -13.35 -20.46 4.11
CA ILE A 640 -14.79 -20.30 3.91
C ILE A 640 -15.52 -21.14 4.96
N TRP A 641 -16.39 -20.50 5.72
CA TRP A 641 -17.20 -21.11 6.76
C TRP A 641 -18.68 -21.13 6.35
N LYS A 642 -19.48 -21.93 7.05
CA LYS A 642 -20.94 -21.91 6.97
C LYS A 642 -21.54 -21.97 8.38
N HIS A 643 -22.67 -21.30 8.56
CA HIS A 643 -23.48 -21.30 9.77
C HIS A 643 -24.93 -21.63 9.40
N ASN A 644 -25.47 -22.72 9.93
CA ASN A 644 -26.87 -23.08 9.74
C ASN A 644 -27.75 -22.32 10.74
N THR A 645 -28.72 -21.56 10.23
CA THR A 645 -29.56 -20.64 11.00
C THR A 645 -30.74 -21.32 11.70
N LEU A 646 -30.93 -22.64 11.53
CA LEU A 646 -31.95 -23.42 12.24
C LEU A 646 -31.39 -24.13 13.49
N ASP A 647 -30.20 -24.72 13.38
CA ASP A 647 -29.56 -25.51 14.46
C ASP A 647 -28.39 -24.78 15.14
N GLY A 648 -27.98 -23.62 14.61
CA GLY A 648 -26.88 -22.81 15.13
C GLY A 648 -25.49 -23.36 14.84
N VAL A 649 -25.36 -24.43 14.03
CA VAL A 649 -24.07 -25.08 13.79
C VAL A 649 -23.22 -24.27 12.81
N THR A 650 -22.12 -23.72 13.33
CA THR A 650 -21.05 -23.08 12.53
C THR A 650 -19.93 -24.09 12.27
N GLU A 651 -19.42 -24.19 11.04
CA GLU A 651 -18.27 -25.04 10.68
C GLU A 651 -17.50 -24.55 9.44
N VAL A 652 -16.24 -24.98 9.33
CA VAL A 652 -15.39 -24.76 8.15
C VAL A 652 -15.99 -25.55 6.98
N LEU A 653 -16.16 -24.89 5.84
CA LEU A 653 -16.54 -25.50 4.57
C LEU A 653 -15.32 -25.74 3.67
N SER A 654 -14.35 -24.83 3.65
CA SER A 654 -13.17 -24.90 2.79
C SER A 654 -11.99 -24.11 3.38
N GLY A 655 -10.76 -24.56 3.07
CA GLY A 655 -9.50 -24.00 3.58
C GLY A 655 -8.97 -24.75 4.80
N ASP A 656 -7.65 -24.90 4.91
CA ASP A 656 -6.95 -25.61 5.98
C ASP A 656 -6.45 -24.68 7.12
N GLY A 657 -6.46 -23.37 6.89
CA GLY A 657 -6.05 -22.34 7.85
C GLY A 657 -4.72 -21.67 7.53
N TYR A 658 -3.95 -22.17 6.56
CA TYR A 658 -2.73 -21.49 6.09
C TYR A 658 -3.08 -20.37 5.09
N GLU A 659 -2.31 -19.27 5.05
CA GLU A 659 -2.30 -18.34 3.90
C GLU A 659 -1.60 -18.98 2.69
N ARG A 660 -2.06 -20.16 2.29
CA ARG A 660 -1.60 -20.89 1.11
C ARG A 660 -2.74 -21.02 0.16
N ASN A 661 -2.64 -20.23 -0.88
CA ASN A 661 -3.60 -20.26 -1.94
C ASN A 661 -3.24 -21.42 -2.88
N LEU A 662 -3.82 -22.62 -2.72
CA LEU A 662 -3.53 -23.76 -3.62
C LEU A 662 -3.81 -23.51 -5.14
N ASN A 663 -4.23 -22.29 -5.52
CA ASN A 663 -4.33 -21.76 -6.88
C ASN A 663 -4.00 -20.23 -6.93
N GLY A 664 -3.00 -19.72 -6.17
CA GLY A 664 -2.50 -18.33 -6.17
C GLY A 664 -3.37 -17.22 -5.54
N SER A 665 -2.74 -16.10 -5.13
CA SER A 665 -3.44 -14.88 -4.67
C SER A 665 -4.19 -14.16 -5.81
N SER A 666 -4.91 -13.07 -5.51
CA SER A 666 -5.61 -12.25 -6.51
C SER A 666 -6.41 -13.08 -7.53
N SER A 667 -7.20 -14.04 -7.03
CA SER A 667 -7.94 -15.02 -7.84
C SER A 667 -9.41 -15.11 -7.44
N ILE A 668 -10.27 -15.38 -8.41
CA ILE A 668 -11.68 -15.72 -8.21
C ILE A 668 -11.81 -17.23 -8.19
N ARG A 669 -12.59 -17.76 -7.24
CA ARG A 669 -12.64 -19.20 -6.93
C ARG A 669 -14.07 -19.71 -6.82
N VAL A 670 -14.23 -21.01 -7.07
CA VAL A 670 -15.49 -21.73 -6.85
C VAL A 670 -15.27 -22.78 -5.77
N VAL A 671 -16.12 -22.76 -4.74
CA VAL A 671 -16.17 -23.79 -3.69
C VAL A 671 -17.35 -24.72 -3.95
N ASN A 672 -17.11 -26.03 -3.94
CA ASN A 672 -18.18 -27.01 -4.02
C ASN A 672 -18.88 -27.15 -2.66
N LEU A 673 -20.13 -26.68 -2.56
CA LEU A 673 -20.90 -26.65 -1.32
C LEU A 673 -21.22 -28.03 -0.71
N LYS A 674 -20.92 -29.14 -1.41
CA LYS A 674 -21.08 -30.52 -0.89
C LYS A 674 -19.78 -31.14 -0.40
N SER A 675 -18.68 -30.95 -1.14
CA SER A 675 -17.39 -31.57 -0.81
C SER A 675 -16.40 -30.64 -0.10
N GLY A 676 -16.66 -29.33 -0.05
CA GLY A 676 -15.73 -28.33 0.47
C GLY A 676 -14.53 -28.05 -0.45
N GLY A 677 -14.31 -28.85 -1.49
CA GLY A 677 -13.21 -28.65 -2.45
C GLY A 677 -13.36 -27.36 -3.25
N SER A 678 -12.25 -26.66 -3.46
CA SER A 678 -12.18 -25.40 -4.19
C SER A 678 -11.35 -25.52 -5.47
N ARG A 679 -11.57 -24.61 -6.43
CA ARG A 679 -10.77 -24.46 -7.65
C ARG A 679 -10.68 -23.00 -8.08
N SER A 680 -9.60 -22.61 -8.76
CA SER A 680 -9.57 -21.31 -9.46
C SER A 680 -10.61 -21.26 -10.59
N LEU A 681 -11.06 -20.04 -10.87
CA LEU A 681 -11.93 -19.67 -11.98
C LEU A 681 -11.22 -18.67 -12.90
N ALA A 682 -10.60 -17.64 -12.30
CA ALA A 682 -9.74 -16.68 -12.99
C ALA A 682 -8.69 -16.09 -12.03
N GLY A 683 -7.54 -15.68 -12.56
CA GLY A 683 -6.44 -15.13 -11.76
C GLY A 683 -5.69 -16.15 -10.91
N GLY A 684 -4.66 -15.66 -10.23
CA GLY A 684 -3.70 -16.46 -9.47
C GLY A 684 -2.68 -17.20 -10.34
N ASP A 685 -1.69 -17.79 -9.67
CA ASP A 685 -0.64 -18.57 -10.29
C ASP A 685 -1.09 -20.03 -10.53
N PRO A 686 -1.06 -20.51 -11.80
CA PRO A 686 -1.43 -21.88 -12.13
C PRO A 686 -0.29 -22.88 -11.92
N MET A 687 0.95 -22.43 -11.70
CA MET A 687 2.15 -23.27 -11.60
C MET A 687 2.72 -23.34 -10.18
N ILE A 688 2.74 -22.22 -9.46
CA ILE A 688 3.27 -22.11 -8.09
C ILE A 688 2.13 -21.70 -7.16
N PRO A 689 1.43 -22.65 -6.51
CA PRO A 689 0.30 -22.34 -5.64
C PRO A 689 0.66 -21.33 -4.53
N GLU A 690 1.82 -21.51 -3.91
CA GLU A 690 2.33 -20.64 -2.83
C GLU A 690 2.67 -19.22 -3.30
N ASN A 691 2.62 -18.91 -4.60
CA ASN A 691 2.90 -17.57 -5.11
C ASN A 691 1.73 -16.62 -4.80
N LEU A 692 1.95 -15.77 -3.79
CA LEU A 692 1.02 -14.70 -3.40
C LEU A 692 1.28 -13.37 -4.12
N PHE A 693 2.21 -13.33 -5.08
CA PHE A 693 2.69 -12.11 -5.75
C PHE A 693 2.38 -12.05 -7.26
N ARG A 694 1.63 -13.02 -7.81
CA ARG A 694 1.11 -12.91 -9.19
C ARG A 694 -0.17 -12.08 -9.21
N PHE A 695 -0.01 -10.77 -9.35
CA PHE A 695 -1.07 -9.78 -9.45
C PHE A 695 -0.79 -8.79 -10.61
N GLY A 696 -1.74 -7.90 -10.87
CA GLY A 696 -1.65 -6.89 -11.93
C GLY A 696 -3.02 -6.57 -12.51
N ASP A 697 -3.08 -5.86 -13.63
CA ASP A 697 -4.33 -5.50 -14.32
C ASP A 697 -4.31 -6.03 -15.76
N HIS A 698 -4.86 -7.24 -15.96
CA HIS A 698 -4.94 -7.83 -17.29
C HIS A 698 -6.27 -8.57 -17.48
N ASP A 699 -6.97 -8.23 -18.56
CA ASP A 699 -8.20 -8.91 -18.99
C ASP A 699 -7.83 -10.10 -19.88
N GLY A 700 -8.52 -11.22 -19.74
CA GLY A 700 -8.07 -12.48 -20.34
C GLY A 700 -9.02 -13.63 -20.05
N THR A 701 -8.50 -14.86 -20.04
CA THR A 701 -9.28 -16.07 -19.73
C THR A 701 -8.56 -16.91 -18.69
N GLY A 702 -9.26 -17.32 -17.62
CA GLY A 702 -8.67 -18.18 -16.59
C GLY A 702 -7.42 -17.59 -15.94
N SER A 703 -6.29 -18.30 -16.03
CA SER A 703 -4.99 -17.92 -15.44
C SER A 703 -4.31 -16.73 -16.10
N ASP A 704 -4.74 -16.33 -17.30
CA ASP A 704 -4.15 -15.20 -18.04
C ASP A 704 -4.68 -13.85 -17.53
N VAL A 705 -5.74 -13.90 -16.73
CA VAL A 705 -6.30 -12.74 -16.04
C VAL A 705 -5.37 -12.34 -14.90
N LEU A 706 -5.09 -11.04 -14.77
CA LEU A 706 -4.46 -10.47 -13.59
C LEU A 706 -5.46 -9.54 -12.89
N LEU A 707 -5.54 -9.71 -11.58
CA LEU A 707 -6.33 -8.91 -10.63
C LEU A 707 -5.38 -8.37 -9.54
N GLN A 708 -5.81 -7.36 -8.79
CA GLN A 708 -5.05 -6.84 -7.66
C GLN A 708 -5.99 -6.65 -6.46
N HIS A 709 -5.82 -7.54 -5.47
CA HIS A 709 -6.55 -7.54 -4.20
C HIS A 709 -8.09 -7.35 -4.34
N PRO A 710 -8.79 -8.21 -5.12
CA PRO A 710 -10.24 -8.08 -5.33
C PRO A 710 -11.02 -8.40 -4.04
N LEU A 711 -11.78 -7.43 -3.53
CA LEU A 711 -12.48 -7.55 -2.25
C LEU A 711 -13.95 -8.00 -2.36
N GLY A 712 -14.58 -7.86 -3.54
CA GLY A 712 -16.02 -8.11 -3.71
C GLY A 712 -16.34 -8.91 -4.96
N VAL A 713 -17.32 -9.82 -4.85
CA VAL A 713 -17.92 -10.54 -5.98
C VAL A 713 -19.44 -10.62 -5.84
N VAL A 714 -20.16 -10.57 -6.96
CA VAL A 714 -21.60 -10.88 -7.02
C VAL A 714 -21.89 -11.74 -8.24
N TYR A 715 -22.69 -12.80 -8.06
CA TYR A 715 -23.26 -13.59 -9.16
C TYR A 715 -24.61 -12.99 -9.52
N ALA A 716 -24.73 -12.45 -10.72
CA ALA A 716 -25.88 -11.66 -11.15
C ALA A 716 -26.91 -12.48 -11.95
N SER A 717 -28.09 -11.90 -12.14
CA SER A 717 -29.24 -12.52 -12.83
C SER A 717 -28.97 -12.85 -14.31
N ASP A 718 -27.99 -12.20 -14.94
CA ASP A 718 -27.49 -12.48 -16.29
C ASP A 718 -26.53 -13.69 -16.36
N ASN A 719 -26.30 -14.38 -15.24
CA ASN A 719 -25.37 -15.49 -15.05
C ASN A 719 -23.89 -15.11 -15.20
N GLN A 720 -23.54 -13.83 -15.08
CA GLN A 720 -22.17 -13.35 -14.98
C GLN A 720 -21.75 -13.15 -13.52
N ILE A 721 -20.44 -13.16 -13.28
CA ILE A 721 -19.85 -12.77 -12.00
C ILE A 721 -19.25 -11.38 -12.17
N TYR A 722 -19.70 -10.41 -11.37
CA TYR A 722 -19.07 -9.10 -11.31
C TYR A 722 -18.08 -9.07 -10.14
N VAL A 723 -16.93 -8.45 -10.37
CA VAL A 723 -15.78 -8.42 -9.47
C VAL A 723 -15.40 -6.96 -9.21
N ALA A 724 -15.31 -6.57 -7.95
CA ALA A 724 -14.63 -5.36 -7.55
C ALA A 724 -13.14 -5.65 -7.43
N ASP A 725 -12.38 -5.26 -8.47
CA ASP A 725 -10.93 -5.44 -8.58
C ASP A 725 -10.25 -4.23 -7.94
N SER A 726 -10.21 -4.25 -6.60
CA SER A 726 -10.17 -3.05 -5.77
C SER A 726 -8.92 -2.21 -5.97
N TYR A 727 -7.73 -2.82 -5.97
CA TYR A 727 -6.47 -2.08 -6.12
C TYR A 727 -6.16 -1.73 -7.58
N ASN A 728 -6.83 -2.39 -8.54
CA ASN A 728 -6.87 -1.93 -9.94
C ASN A 728 -7.95 -0.86 -10.17
N HIS A 729 -8.69 -0.45 -9.14
CA HIS A 729 -9.73 0.59 -9.18
C HIS A 729 -10.79 0.37 -10.28
N LYS A 730 -11.15 -0.90 -10.50
CA LYS A 730 -11.99 -1.35 -11.61
C LYS A 730 -13.10 -2.26 -11.14
N ILE A 731 -14.20 -2.25 -11.90
CA ILE A 731 -15.17 -3.33 -11.88
C ILE A 731 -14.95 -4.18 -13.13
N LYS A 732 -14.79 -5.48 -12.94
CA LYS A 732 -14.64 -6.47 -14.01
C LYS A 732 -15.84 -7.40 -14.05
N ARG A 733 -16.16 -7.93 -15.23
CA ARG A 733 -17.17 -8.96 -15.46
C ARG A 733 -16.47 -10.24 -15.88
N LEU A 734 -16.83 -11.35 -15.25
CA LEU A 734 -16.33 -12.69 -15.47
C LEU A 734 -17.48 -13.58 -15.95
N ASP A 735 -17.29 -14.24 -17.08
CA ASP A 735 -18.15 -15.32 -17.56
C ASP A 735 -17.71 -16.64 -16.89
N PRO A 736 -18.55 -17.28 -16.05
CA PRO A 736 -18.16 -18.48 -15.32
C PRO A 736 -18.04 -19.74 -16.20
N VAL A 737 -18.58 -19.71 -17.43
CA VAL A 737 -18.53 -20.81 -18.41
C VAL A 737 -17.26 -20.71 -19.26
N THR A 738 -17.03 -19.57 -19.91
CA THR A 738 -15.82 -19.38 -20.74
C THR A 738 -14.58 -19.06 -19.91
N ARG A 739 -14.76 -18.61 -18.65
CA ARG A 739 -13.73 -18.05 -17.75
C ARG A 739 -13.10 -16.74 -18.25
N LYS A 740 -13.74 -16.07 -19.21
CA LYS A 740 -13.28 -14.79 -19.74
C LYS A 740 -13.59 -13.67 -18.75
N VAL A 741 -12.63 -12.79 -18.51
CA VAL A 741 -12.76 -11.59 -17.68
C VAL A 741 -12.55 -10.34 -18.54
N THR A 742 -13.42 -9.35 -18.39
CA THR A 742 -13.35 -8.04 -19.08
C THR A 742 -13.67 -6.91 -18.12
N THR A 743 -12.87 -5.84 -18.14
CA THR A 743 -13.16 -4.57 -17.47
C THR A 743 -14.46 -3.97 -18.02
N ILE A 744 -15.35 -3.53 -17.12
CA ILE A 744 -16.60 -2.86 -17.47
C ILE A 744 -16.67 -1.42 -16.96
N ALA A 745 -15.93 -1.09 -15.90
CA ALA A 745 -15.87 0.24 -15.33
C ALA A 745 -14.52 0.51 -14.67
N GLY A 746 -14.10 1.78 -14.65
CA GLY A 746 -12.84 2.23 -14.04
C GLY A 746 -11.70 2.36 -15.06
N THR A 747 -10.97 3.47 -14.97
CA THR A 747 -9.78 3.74 -15.82
C THR A 747 -8.51 2.99 -15.40
N GLY A 748 -8.48 2.38 -14.21
CA GLY A 748 -7.24 1.87 -13.60
C GLY A 748 -6.50 2.89 -12.74
N ARG A 749 -6.97 4.15 -12.65
CA ARG A 749 -6.38 5.20 -11.79
C ARG A 749 -7.35 5.59 -10.68
N ALA A 750 -6.85 5.66 -9.45
CA ALA A 750 -7.59 6.15 -8.30
C ALA A 750 -8.16 7.55 -8.56
N GLY A 751 -9.39 7.78 -8.15
CA GLY A 751 -10.01 9.10 -8.18
C GLY A 751 -11.53 9.04 -8.18
N TYR A 752 -12.16 10.20 -8.28
CA TYR A 752 -13.61 10.34 -8.30
C TYR A 752 -14.07 11.04 -9.58
N LYS A 753 -14.77 10.29 -10.45
CA LYS A 753 -15.32 10.82 -11.71
C LYS A 753 -16.45 9.94 -12.23
N ASP A 754 -17.60 10.54 -12.49
CA ASP A 754 -18.78 9.91 -13.14
C ASP A 754 -18.72 9.98 -14.68
N GLY A 755 -19.64 9.28 -15.34
CA GLY A 755 -19.84 9.29 -16.78
C GLY A 755 -19.68 7.91 -17.43
N PRO A 756 -19.27 7.83 -18.72
CA PRO A 756 -19.06 6.56 -19.41
C PRO A 756 -18.12 5.65 -18.63
N ALA A 757 -18.51 4.39 -18.39
CA ALA A 757 -17.94 3.59 -17.30
C ALA A 757 -16.43 3.35 -17.42
N LEU A 758 -15.91 3.14 -18.63
CA LEU A 758 -14.47 2.96 -18.88
C LEU A 758 -13.64 4.26 -18.73
N SER A 759 -14.31 5.42 -18.68
CA SER A 759 -13.72 6.75 -18.44
C SER A 759 -14.00 7.30 -17.04
N ALA A 760 -14.79 6.58 -16.24
CA ALA A 760 -15.08 6.88 -14.84
C ALA A 760 -13.89 6.49 -13.94
N GLN A 761 -13.79 7.14 -12.79
CA GLN A 761 -12.77 6.85 -11.78
C GLN A 761 -13.46 6.37 -10.49
N LEU A 762 -12.83 5.36 -9.90
CA LEU A 762 -13.17 4.72 -8.63
C LEU A 762 -11.91 4.77 -7.74
N SER A 763 -12.04 4.53 -6.44
CA SER A 763 -10.90 4.44 -5.52
C SER A 763 -11.14 3.34 -4.48
N GLU A 764 -10.40 2.24 -4.66
CA GLU A 764 -10.53 1.00 -3.89
C GLU A 764 -11.98 0.52 -3.66
N PRO A 765 -12.77 0.24 -4.72
CA PRO A 765 -14.12 -0.29 -4.54
C PRO A 765 -14.08 -1.66 -3.84
N ALA A 766 -14.71 -1.81 -2.68
CA ALA A 766 -14.59 -3.02 -1.84
C ALA A 766 -15.79 -3.97 -1.89
N GLY A 767 -16.95 -3.48 -2.34
CA GLY A 767 -18.21 -4.23 -2.36
C GLY A 767 -19.09 -3.84 -3.54
N LEU A 768 -19.91 -4.78 -4.00
CA LEU A 768 -20.88 -4.57 -5.07
C LEU A 768 -22.07 -5.52 -4.95
N VAL A 769 -23.24 -5.09 -5.42
CA VAL A 769 -24.49 -5.86 -5.38
C VAL A 769 -25.38 -5.52 -6.58
N GLU A 770 -26.14 -6.49 -7.08
CA GLU A 770 -27.15 -6.25 -8.13
C GLU A 770 -28.47 -5.74 -7.53
N VAL A 771 -29.07 -4.72 -8.17
CA VAL A 771 -30.37 -4.13 -7.75
C VAL A 771 -31.49 -4.33 -8.80
N GLY A 772 -31.29 -5.23 -9.75
CA GLY A 772 -32.22 -5.50 -10.86
C GLY A 772 -31.99 -4.61 -12.09
N ASP A 773 -32.67 -4.94 -13.19
CA ASP A 773 -32.58 -4.25 -14.49
C ASP A 773 -31.15 -4.07 -15.05
N GLY A 774 -30.23 -4.98 -14.74
CA GLY A 774 -28.82 -4.86 -15.12
C GLY A 774 -28.07 -3.73 -14.41
N ARG A 775 -28.55 -3.27 -13.25
CA ARG A 775 -27.89 -2.25 -12.43
C ARG A 775 -27.11 -2.88 -11.28
N LEU A 776 -25.88 -2.40 -11.09
CA LEU A 776 -25.02 -2.75 -9.96
C LEU A 776 -24.83 -1.52 -9.07
N LEU A 777 -24.93 -1.67 -7.75
CA LEU A 777 -24.37 -0.71 -6.80
C LEU A 777 -22.96 -1.14 -6.39
N VAL A 778 -22.09 -0.16 -6.16
CA VAL A 778 -20.68 -0.32 -5.80
C VAL A 778 -20.36 0.57 -4.62
N ALA A 779 -19.77 0.00 -3.57
CA ALA A 779 -19.18 0.73 -2.47
C ALA A 779 -17.80 1.24 -2.89
N ASP A 780 -17.70 2.53 -3.21
CA ASP A 780 -16.50 3.18 -3.71
C ASP A 780 -15.73 3.78 -2.52
N THR A 781 -15.04 2.87 -1.82
CA THR A 781 -14.66 3.01 -0.41
C THR A 781 -13.81 4.25 -0.15
N ASN A 782 -12.70 4.44 -0.86
CA ASN A 782 -11.81 5.57 -0.59
C ASN A 782 -12.38 6.91 -1.08
N ASN A 783 -13.37 6.90 -1.98
CA ASN A 783 -14.15 8.10 -2.30
C ASN A 783 -15.27 8.39 -1.30
N SER A 784 -15.57 7.45 -0.38
CA SER A 784 -16.67 7.55 0.59
C SER A 784 -18.06 7.77 -0.04
N THR A 785 -18.32 7.10 -1.18
CA THR A 785 -19.60 7.20 -1.91
C THR A 785 -20.13 5.82 -2.31
N ILE A 786 -21.43 5.77 -2.64
CA ILE A 786 -22.00 4.64 -3.39
C ILE A 786 -22.15 5.06 -4.84
N ARG A 787 -21.73 4.19 -5.76
CA ARG A 787 -21.84 4.42 -7.21
C ARG A 787 -22.80 3.40 -7.79
N TYR A 788 -23.60 3.79 -8.78
CA TYR A 788 -24.40 2.87 -9.58
C TYR A 788 -23.83 2.73 -10.99
N ILE A 789 -23.82 1.50 -11.48
CA ILE A 789 -23.41 1.13 -12.84
C ILE A 789 -24.65 0.65 -13.57
N VAL A 790 -25.04 1.37 -14.63
CA VAL A 790 -26.16 0.97 -15.50
C VAL A 790 -25.60 0.19 -16.69
N LEU A 791 -25.87 -1.11 -16.77
CA LEU A 791 -25.51 -1.93 -17.93
C LEU A 791 -26.67 -1.89 -18.94
N ASN A 792 -26.52 -1.10 -20.01
CA ASN A 792 -27.53 -1.02 -21.07
C ASN A 792 -26.91 -1.31 -22.45
N GLU A 793 -27.77 -1.53 -23.46
CA GLU A 793 -27.37 -1.87 -24.84
C GLU A 793 -26.47 -0.81 -25.52
N LYS A 794 -26.46 0.43 -25.02
CA LYS A 794 -25.65 1.55 -25.56
C LYS A 794 -24.31 1.71 -24.83
N GLY A 795 -24.03 0.89 -23.82
CA GLY A 795 -22.81 0.91 -23.01
C GLY A 795 -23.07 1.05 -21.51
N ALA A 796 -22.02 0.87 -20.72
CA ALA A 796 -22.08 1.05 -19.28
C ALA A 796 -21.83 2.52 -18.90
N GLU A 797 -22.58 3.03 -17.93
CA GLU A 797 -22.40 4.37 -17.33
C GLU A 797 -22.27 4.23 -15.80
N VAL A 798 -21.34 4.98 -15.20
CA VAL A 798 -21.13 5.07 -13.74
C VAL A 798 -21.62 6.42 -13.26
N ARG A 799 -22.42 6.43 -12.21
CA ARG A 799 -22.93 7.64 -11.57
C ARG A 799 -22.92 7.49 -10.04
N THR A 800 -22.81 8.60 -9.31
CA THR A 800 -22.95 8.59 -7.85
C THR A 800 -24.41 8.51 -7.43
N LEU A 801 -24.69 7.75 -6.35
CA LEU A 801 -25.99 7.75 -5.67
C LEU A 801 -26.01 8.86 -4.62
N ASP A 802 -26.84 9.87 -4.83
CA ASP A 802 -27.06 10.95 -3.87
C ASP A 802 -27.88 10.43 -2.68
N LEU A 803 -27.34 10.54 -1.46
CA LEU A 803 -28.05 10.13 -0.24
C LEU A 803 -28.92 11.29 0.29
N ILE A 804 -30.23 11.08 0.30
CA ILE A 804 -31.24 12.07 0.69
C ILE A 804 -31.69 11.79 2.13
N GLY A 805 -31.62 12.81 2.99
CA GLY A 805 -32.04 12.71 4.39
C GLY A 805 -30.98 12.16 5.35
N VAL A 806 -29.89 11.56 4.85
CA VAL A 806 -28.71 11.25 5.68
C VAL A 806 -27.89 12.52 5.87
N GLN A 807 -27.77 13.01 7.11
CA GLN A 807 -26.87 14.11 7.41
C GLN A 807 -25.44 13.59 7.65
N PRO A 808 -24.40 14.30 7.20
CA PRO A 808 -23.03 14.07 7.66
C PRO A 808 -22.96 14.06 9.19
N PRO A 809 -22.02 13.31 9.80
CA PRO A 809 -21.86 13.32 11.25
C PRO A 809 -21.70 14.75 11.73
N SER A 810 -22.62 15.20 12.60
CA SER A 810 -22.48 16.47 13.31
C SER A 810 -21.05 16.55 13.85
N PRO A 811 -20.23 17.54 13.46
CA PRO A 811 -18.87 17.63 13.96
C PRO A 811 -18.94 17.58 15.48
N LYS A 812 -18.40 16.53 16.13
CA LYS A 812 -18.42 16.40 17.58
C LYS A 812 -17.87 17.74 18.10
N PRO A 813 -18.71 18.61 18.71
CA PRO A 813 -18.33 20.01 18.90
C PRO A 813 -17.10 20.00 19.77
N LYS A 814 -15.95 20.48 19.23
CA LYS A 814 -14.58 20.21 19.72
C LYS A 814 -14.63 20.08 21.23
N THR A 815 -14.57 18.86 21.74
CA THR A 815 -15.06 18.56 23.09
C THR A 815 -14.09 19.11 24.12
N LEU A 816 -14.22 20.41 24.39
CA LEU A 816 -13.73 21.05 25.60
C LEU A 816 -14.23 20.18 26.75
N LYS A 817 -13.26 19.59 27.44
CA LYS A 817 -13.40 18.36 28.24
C LYS A 817 -14.67 18.41 29.08
N ARG A 818 -15.73 17.73 28.62
CA ARG A 818 -17.01 17.73 29.32
C ARG A 818 -16.78 17.15 30.71
N LEU A 819 -17.26 17.84 31.75
CA LEU A 819 -17.11 17.54 33.19
C LEU A 819 -17.64 16.14 33.58
N ARG A 820 -16.91 15.09 33.20
CA ARG A 820 -17.09 13.69 33.60
C ARG A 820 -15.76 12.98 33.85
N ARG A 821 -14.65 13.72 33.96
CA ARG A 821 -13.50 13.22 34.73
C ARG A 821 -13.94 13.11 36.17
N ARG A 822 -14.24 11.88 36.61
CA ARG A 822 -14.40 11.56 38.03
C ARG A 822 -13.12 12.05 38.71
N LEU A 823 -13.23 13.02 39.62
CA LEU A 823 -12.08 13.48 40.40
C LEU A 823 -11.46 12.26 41.07
N SER A 824 -10.13 12.20 41.09
CA SER A 824 -9.43 11.11 41.75
C SER A 824 -9.80 11.16 43.24
N ALA A 825 -9.97 9.99 43.87
CA ALA A 825 -10.55 9.88 45.22
C ALA A 825 -9.74 10.61 46.32
N ASP A 826 -8.55 11.06 45.97
CA ASP A 826 -7.57 11.78 46.76
C ASP A 826 -7.51 13.30 46.48
N THR A 827 -8.46 13.84 45.71
CA THR A 827 -8.52 15.27 45.34
C THR A 827 -9.35 16.08 46.34
N ASP A 828 -8.73 17.08 46.96
CA ASP A 828 -9.43 18.03 47.85
C ASP A 828 -10.23 19.04 47.03
N VAL A 829 -11.51 19.25 47.35
CA VAL A 829 -12.38 20.21 46.62
C VAL A 829 -12.72 21.40 47.51
N ILE A 830 -12.28 22.59 47.10
CA ILE A 830 -12.43 23.85 47.83
C ILE A 830 -13.48 24.69 47.11
N ASN A 831 -14.57 25.02 47.79
CA ASN A 831 -15.61 25.88 47.22
C ASN A 831 -15.27 27.36 47.52
N ILE A 832 -15.25 28.20 46.50
CA ILE A 832 -14.91 29.63 46.57
C ILE A 832 -16.09 30.44 46.02
N ASP A 833 -16.39 31.57 46.66
CA ASP A 833 -17.37 32.54 46.14
C ASP A 833 -16.69 33.42 45.08
N GLY A 834 -17.14 33.31 43.84
CA GLY A 834 -16.66 34.11 42.71
C GLY A 834 -17.29 35.52 42.65
N GLY A 835 -18.27 35.80 43.50
CA GLY A 835 -18.96 37.08 43.51
C GLY A 835 -19.79 37.33 42.24
N SER A 836 -20.00 38.61 41.91
CA SER A 836 -20.90 39.05 40.82
C SER A 836 -20.18 39.71 39.65
N SER A 837 -18.90 40.06 39.78
CA SER A 837 -18.15 40.89 38.84
C SER A 837 -18.09 40.31 37.42
N ILE A 838 -18.24 41.17 36.40
CA ILE A 838 -18.28 40.76 34.99
C ILE A 838 -16.90 40.28 34.50
N GLU A 839 -15.81 40.90 34.95
CA GLU A 839 -14.45 40.44 34.67
C GLU A 839 -13.52 40.68 35.87
N GLY A 840 -12.41 39.94 35.90
CA GLY A 840 -11.43 40.02 36.98
C GLY A 840 -10.30 38.99 36.83
N TYR A 841 -9.61 38.71 37.94
CA TYR A 841 -8.50 37.76 38.00
C TYR A 841 -8.69 36.74 39.13
N LEU A 842 -8.43 35.47 38.83
CA LEU A 842 -8.24 34.40 39.80
C LEU A 842 -6.74 34.25 40.06
N SER A 843 -6.30 34.41 41.30
CA SER A 843 -4.89 34.31 41.69
C SER A 843 -4.68 33.03 42.49
N LEU A 844 -4.12 31.99 41.87
CA LEU A 844 -3.69 30.78 42.56
C LEU A 844 -2.51 31.11 43.48
N ALA A 845 -2.62 30.69 44.74
CA ALA A 845 -1.63 30.91 45.79
C ALA A 845 -1.46 29.63 46.60
N ILE A 846 -0.77 28.64 46.03
CA ILE A 846 -0.50 27.37 46.68
C ILE A 846 0.84 27.45 47.42
N SER A 847 0.86 27.00 48.67
CA SER A 847 2.08 26.86 49.47
C SER A 847 2.37 25.39 49.81
N VAL A 848 3.66 25.07 49.89
CA VAL A 848 4.17 23.82 50.45
C VAL A 848 4.64 24.06 51.89
N PRO A 849 4.61 23.05 52.76
CA PRO A 849 4.99 23.20 54.17
C PRO A 849 6.51 23.31 54.35
N ASP A 850 6.93 23.77 55.53
CA ASP A 850 8.35 23.95 55.86
C ASP A 850 9.16 22.66 55.66
N GLY A 851 10.34 22.80 55.07
CA GLY A 851 11.20 21.68 54.67
C GLY A 851 10.85 21.03 53.33
N TYR A 852 9.78 21.46 52.65
CA TYR A 852 9.43 21.05 51.29
C TYR A 852 9.60 22.20 50.29
N HIS A 853 9.91 21.85 49.04
CA HIS A 853 9.95 22.76 47.90
C HIS A 853 9.13 22.19 46.74
N PHE A 854 8.70 23.03 45.79
CA PHE A 854 8.08 22.54 44.55
C PHE A 854 9.08 21.70 43.73
N SER A 855 8.63 20.63 43.09
CA SER A 855 9.50 19.77 42.30
C SER A 855 10.13 20.55 41.12
N LYS A 856 11.44 20.38 40.95
CA LYS A 856 12.20 20.91 39.81
C LYS A 856 12.04 20.05 38.56
N GLU A 857 11.60 18.80 38.74
CA GLU A 857 11.53 17.75 37.71
C GLU A 857 10.10 17.59 37.17
N ALA A 858 9.11 17.60 38.06
CA ALA A 858 7.69 17.55 37.71
C ALA A 858 7.02 18.92 37.97
N ARG A 859 6.79 19.70 36.92
CA ARG A 859 6.17 21.03 37.10
C ARG A 859 4.71 20.91 37.55
N SER A 860 4.41 21.53 38.69
CA SER A 860 3.04 21.74 39.17
C SER A 860 2.21 22.49 38.14
N LYS A 861 0.96 22.05 37.92
CA LYS A 861 0.12 22.52 36.80
C LYS A 861 -1.35 22.64 37.17
N PHE A 862 -2.09 23.43 36.40
CA PHE A 862 -3.53 23.57 36.53
C PHE A 862 -4.25 23.41 35.18
N ASP A 863 -5.52 23.03 35.24
CA ASP A 863 -6.49 23.08 34.14
C ASP A 863 -7.85 23.58 34.64
N VAL A 864 -8.64 24.17 33.73
CA VAL A 864 -9.92 24.82 34.06
C VAL A 864 -11.08 24.13 33.34
N ASP A 865 -12.12 23.80 34.11
CA ASP A 865 -13.42 23.33 33.63
C ASP A 865 -14.51 24.38 33.99
N ILE A 866 -15.59 24.45 33.20
CA ILE A 866 -16.62 25.52 33.35
C ILE A 866 -18.04 24.94 33.20
N GLU A 867 -18.97 25.38 34.05
CA GLU A 867 -20.37 24.95 34.07
C GLU A 867 -21.35 26.11 34.38
N PRO A 868 -22.43 26.33 33.60
CA PRO A 868 -22.68 25.75 32.29
C PRO A 868 -21.63 26.25 31.26
N ALA A 869 -21.46 25.48 30.18
CA ALA A 869 -20.52 25.84 29.12
C ALA A 869 -20.82 27.24 28.55
N ASP A 870 -19.76 27.94 28.14
CA ASP A 870 -19.78 29.30 27.58
C ASP A 870 -20.31 30.43 28.49
N ALA A 871 -20.76 30.15 29.72
CA ALA A 871 -21.25 31.18 30.66
C ALA A 871 -20.15 32.10 31.20
N ILE A 872 -18.92 31.59 31.30
CA ILE A 872 -17.72 32.33 31.70
C ILE A 872 -16.53 31.84 30.88
N GLU A 873 -15.59 32.74 30.62
CA GLU A 873 -14.33 32.54 29.92
C GLU A 873 -13.21 32.76 30.93
N ILE A 874 -12.28 31.80 31.05
CA ILE A 874 -11.16 31.86 32.00
C ILE A 874 -9.88 31.51 31.24
N GLU A 875 -8.94 32.45 31.19
CA GLU A 875 -7.69 32.32 30.46
C GLU A 875 -6.45 32.53 31.35
N PRO A 876 -5.43 31.67 31.26
CA PRO A 876 -5.35 30.52 30.36
C PRO A 876 -6.13 29.31 30.90
N VAL A 877 -6.75 28.53 30.01
CA VAL A 877 -7.54 27.31 30.37
C VAL A 877 -6.69 26.16 30.92
N ASN A 878 -5.36 26.25 30.82
CA ASN A 878 -4.40 25.40 31.51
C ASN A 878 -3.04 26.12 31.61
N GLY A 879 -2.19 25.70 32.54
CA GLY A 879 -0.87 26.29 32.72
C GLY A 879 -0.04 25.63 33.81
N PHE A 880 1.11 26.24 34.11
CA PHE A 880 2.01 25.82 35.18
C PHE A 880 1.94 26.79 36.37
N LEU A 881 2.13 26.26 37.58
CA LEU A 881 2.35 27.07 38.77
C LEU A 881 3.83 27.46 38.84
N ASN A 882 4.11 28.76 38.94
CA ASN A 882 5.43 29.28 39.20
C ASN A 882 5.59 29.45 40.71
N SER A 883 6.33 28.54 41.35
CA SER A 883 6.48 28.49 42.81
C SER A 883 5.14 28.54 43.56
N GLY A 884 4.15 27.78 43.06
CA GLY A 884 2.79 27.72 43.62
C GLY A 884 1.83 28.81 43.16
N GLN A 885 2.30 29.81 42.40
CA GLN A 885 1.49 30.93 41.95
C GLN A 885 1.14 30.86 40.45
N ALA A 886 -0.07 31.31 40.12
CA ALA A 886 -0.49 31.61 38.75
C ALA A 886 -1.67 32.60 38.77
N SER A 887 -1.87 33.35 37.69
CA SER A 887 -3.00 34.25 37.53
C SER A 887 -3.78 33.90 36.27
N LEU A 888 -5.11 33.82 36.40
CA LEU A 888 -6.03 33.56 35.31
C LEU A 888 -6.99 34.74 35.21
N LYS A 889 -7.12 35.36 34.05
CA LYS A 889 -8.16 36.36 33.80
C LYS A 889 -9.49 35.64 33.59
N TYR A 890 -10.57 36.16 34.17
CA TYR A 890 -11.92 35.68 33.88
C TYR A 890 -12.81 36.80 33.31
N ARG A 891 -13.78 36.40 32.47
CA ARG A 891 -14.85 37.26 31.94
C ARG A 891 -16.14 36.46 31.79
N ARG A 892 -17.21 36.92 32.40
CA ARG A 892 -18.55 36.34 32.28
C ARG A 892 -19.21 36.76 30.97
N LYS A 893 -19.87 35.81 30.31
CA LYS A 893 -20.61 35.99 29.05
C LYS A 893 -22.13 35.97 29.26
N SER A 894 -22.61 35.44 30.39
CA SER A 894 -24.00 35.50 30.82
C SER A 894 -24.15 35.98 32.27
N SER A 895 -25.31 36.56 32.57
CA SER A 895 -25.72 36.96 33.94
C SER A 895 -26.12 35.78 34.82
N SER A 896 -26.34 34.59 34.25
CA SER A 896 -26.71 33.37 34.97
C SER A 896 -25.65 32.90 35.95
N SER A 897 -26.08 32.17 36.98
CA SER A 897 -25.19 31.42 37.87
C SER A 897 -24.25 30.50 37.08
N SER A 898 -22.95 30.52 37.42
CA SER A 898 -21.93 29.68 36.78
C SER A 898 -20.81 29.30 37.75
N THR A 899 -20.10 28.21 37.47
CA THR A 899 -18.97 27.69 38.25
C THR A 899 -17.77 27.50 37.34
N GLY A 900 -16.64 28.10 37.70
CA GLY A 900 -15.33 27.76 37.14
C GLY A 900 -14.59 26.84 38.11
N ARG A 901 -14.29 25.61 37.70
CA ARG A 901 -13.48 24.66 38.47
C ARG A 901 -12.03 24.72 38.01
N ILE A 902 -11.09 24.96 38.92
CA ILE A 902 -9.66 24.99 38.62
C ILE A 902 -8.99 23.79 39.29
N ASN A 903 -8.70 22.76 38.50
CA ASN A 903 -8.00 21.56 38.95
C ASN A 903 -6.49 21.83 38.98
N CYS A 904 -5.83 21.62 40.12
CA CYS A 904 -4.39 21.76 40.28
C CYS A 904 -3.75 20.42 40.68
N LYS A 905 -2.64 20.08 40.02
CA LYS A 905 -1.72 19.02 40.46
C LYS A 905 -0.43 19.65 40.95
N VAL A 906 -0.17 19.48 42.23
CA VAL A 906 0.95 20.07 42.95
C VAL A 906 1.99 19.00 43.22
N TYR A 907 3.18 19.14 42.64
CA TYR A 907 4.32 18.26 42.87
C TYR A 907 5.33 18.96 43.78
N TYR A 908 5.72 18.29 44.86
CA TYR A 908 6.55 18.86 45.92
C TYR A 908 7.46 17.79 46.52
N CYS A 909 8.67 18.18 46.92
CA CYS A 909 9.70 17.28 47.41
C CYS A 909 10.30 17.86 48.70
N LYS A 910 10.77 17.00 49.58
CA LYS A 910 11.65 17.34 50.70
C LYS A 910 13.08 17.02 50.28
N GLU A 911 14.06 17.79 50.76
CA GLU A 911 15.46 17.61 50.33
C GLU A 911 15.90 16.15 50.56
N ASP A 912 16.49 15.55 49.52
CA ASP A 912 16.93 14.15 49.42
C ASP A 912 15.84 13.06 49.63
N GLU A 913 14.55 13.42 49.55
CA GLU A 913 13.40 12.48 49.64
C GLU A 913 12.57 12.39 48.35
N VAL A 914 11.75 11.34 48.23
CA VAL A 914 10.88 11.10 47.07
C VAL A 914 9.84 12.22 46.92
N CYS A 915 9.77 12.83 45.73
CA CYS A 915 8.76 13.83 45.41
C CYS A 915 7.34 13.25 45.47
N LEU A 916 6.47 13.93 46.22
CA LEU A 916 5.05 13.63 46.38
C LEU A 916 4.21 14.46 45.42
N TYR A 917 2.94 14.08 45.25
CA TYR A 917 1.94 14.91 44.60
C TYR A 917 0.69 15.07 45.47
N GLN A 918 0.03 16.22 45.34
CA GLN A 918 -1.27 16.52 45.93
C GLN A 918 -2.20 17.03 44.82
N SER A 919 -3.46 16.60 44.86
CA SER A 919 -4.51 16.99 43.91
C SER A 919 -5.50 17.89 44.64
N VAL A 920 -5.77 19.08 44.10
CA VAL A 920 -6.72 20.04 44.68
C VAL A 920 -7.54 20.71 43.57
N ALA A 921 -8.83 20.92 43.78
CA ALA A 921 -9.73 21.60 42.85
C ALA A 921 -10.43 22.77 43.53
N PHE A 922 -10.46 23.94 42.87
CA PHE A 922 -11.18 25.12 43.36
C PHE A 922 -12.48 25.33 42.55
N ASP A 923 -13.64 25.19 43.19
CA ASP A 923 -14.95 25.45 42.61
C ASP A 923 -15.36 26.91 42.86
N VAL A 924 -15.07 27.80 41.91
CA VAL A 924 -15.36 29.23 42.00
C VAL A 924 -16.76 29.52 41.45
N LYS A 925 -17.71 29.87 42.32
CA LYS A 925 -19.14 30.04 41.99
C LYS A 925 -19.49 31.52 41.80
N PHE A 926 -19.83 31.91 40.58
CA PHE A 926 -20.25 33.25 40.21
C PHE A 926 -21.78 33.39 40.28
N ARG A 927 -22.25 34.47 40.89
CA ARG A 927 -23.66 34.74 41.18
C ARG A 927 -24.29 35.67 40.16
N GLU A 928 -25.61 35.69 40.08
CA GLU A 928 -26.35 36.67 39.27
C GLU A 928 -26.11 38.11 39.77
N GLU A 929 -26.38 39.11 38.93
CA GLU A 929 -25.98 40.50 39.18
C GLU A 929 -26.54 41.06 40.50
N ALA A 930 -25.64 41.31 41.44
CA ALA A 930 -25.82 42.07 42.66
C ALA A 930 -24.54 42.87 42.95
N VAL A 931 -24.59 43.81 43.90
CA VAL A 931 -23.54 44.81 44.24
C VAL A 931 -22.10 44.34 43.92
N PRO A 932 -21.32 45.09 43.10
CA PRO A 932 -20.03 44.63 42.60
C PRO A 932 -19.03 44.22 43.70
N SER A 933 -18.51 43.01 43.60
CA SER A 933 -17.45 42.45 44.43
C SER A 933 -16.04 42.80 43.89
N PRO A 934 -14.95 42.57 44.66
CA PRO A 934 -13.59 42.80 44.17
C PRO A 934 -13.28 42.02 42.88
N ALA A 935 -12.61 42.68 41.92
CA ALA A 935 -12.21 42.08 40.64
C ALA A 935 -10.99 41.13 40.74
N GLN A 936 -10.56 40.76 41.95
CA GLN A 936 -9.47 39.82 42.19
C GLN A 936 -9.86 38.84 43.30
N ILE A 937 -9.78 37.55 42.99
CA ILE A 937 -10.15 36.44 43.88
C ILE A 937 -8.91 35.58 44.10
N THR A 938 -8.50 35.38 45.36
CA THR A 938 -7.33 34.55 45.69
C THR A 938 -7.76 33.11 46.00
N LEU A 939 -7.15 32.15 45.30
CA LEU A 939 -7.38 30.72 45.42
C LEU A 939 -6.20 30.11 46.21
N SER A 940 -6.30 30.16 47.53
CA SER A 940 -5.23 29.72 48.45
C SER A 940 -5.39 28.27 48.90
N TYR A 941 -4.28 27.52 48.93
CA TYR A 941 -4.23 26.18 49.53
C TYR A 941 -2.83 25.86 50.06
N SER A 942 -2.76 25.34 51.28
CA SER A 942 -1.51 24.81 51.86
C SER A 942 -1.51 23.30 51.74
N VAL A 943 -0.48 22.74 51.09
CA VAL A 943 -0.32 21.28 50.97
C VAL A 943 -0.07 20.67 52.35
N VAL A 944 -0.86 19.65 52.71
CA VAL A 944 -0.63 18.85 53.93
C VAL A 944 0.04 17.53 53.52
N PRO A 945 1.25 17.22 54.01
CA PRO A 945 1.92 15.95 53.69
C PRO A 945 1.12 14.78 54.25
N ARG A 946 0.92 13.75 53.44
CA ARG A 946 0.33 12.50 53.90
C ARG A 946 1.41 11.69 54.60
N ASP A 947 1.16 11.36 55.86
CA ASP A 947 2.13 10.66 56.70
C ASP A 947 2.37 9.24 56.16
N THR A 948 3.61 8.95 55.76
CA THR A 948 4.02 7.72 55.06
C THR A 948 3.90 6.46 55.93
N SER A 949 3.68 6.64 57.23
CA SER A 949 3.35 5.61 58.21
C SER A 949 2.01 4.90 57.94
N SER A 950 1.07 5.55 57.26
CA SER A 950 -0.30 5.04 57.05
C SER A 950 -0.48 4.21 55.77
N SER A 951 0.33 4.43 54.75
CA SER A 951 0.16 3.83 53.41
C SER A 951 0.47 2.33 53.38
N ALA A 952 1.27 1.84 54.33
CA ALA A 952 1.68 0.45 54.43
C ALA A 952 0.53 -0.52 54.80
N GLN A 953 -0.59 -0.05 55.37
CA GLN A 953 -1.68 -0.93 55.79
C GLN A 953 -2.66 -1.34 54.67
N LEU A 954 -2.73 -0.59 53.56
CA LEU A 954 -3.67 -0.86 52.47
C LEU A 954 -3.23 -1.96 51.49
N ILE A 955 -1.97 -2.41 51.56
CA ILE A 955 -1.45 -3.50 50.71
C ILE A 955 -1.69 -4.89 51.37
N ALA A 956 -2.01 -4.94 52.67
CA ALA A 956 -2.17 -6.18 53.42
C ALA A 956 -3.61 -6.77 53.45
N ALA A 957 -4.62 -6.03 52.98
CA ALA A 957 -6.03 -6.39 53.12
C ALA A 957 -6.69 -6.87 51.79
N GLY A 958 -6.04 -7.80 51.09
CA GLY A 958 -6.50 -8.33 49.79
C GLY A 958 -6.46 -9.86 49.64
N LYS A 959 -6.08 -10.61 50.68
CA LYS A 959 -6.02 -12.08 50.66
C LYS A 959 -6.67 -12.70 51.91
N ASN A 960 -8.00 -12.62 52.00
CA ASN A 960 -8.85 -13.62 52.65
C ASN A 960 -10.33 -13.27 52.46
N GLY A 961 -11.09 -14.17 51.83
CA GLY A 961 -12.51 -13.96 51.56
C GLY A 961 -13.07 -14.97 50.57
N LYS A 962 -13.36 -16.19 51.04
CA LYS A 962 -14.31 -17.07 50.35
C LYS A 962 -15.72 -16.55 50.62
N VAL A 963 -16.51 -16.36 49.56
CA VAL A 963 -17.82 -17.01 49.28
C VAL A 963 -18.28 -16.49 47.91
#